data_AF-A0A8H3GYB6-F1
#
_entry.id   AF-A0A8H3GYB6-F1
#
_cell.length_a   1.000
_cell.length_b   1.000
_cell.length_c   1.000
_cell.angle_alpha   90.00
_cell.angle_beta   90.00
_cell.angle_gamma   90.00
#
_symmetry.space_group_name_H-M   'P 1'
#
loop_
_entity.id
_entity.type
_entity.pdbx_description
1 polymer ?
#
loop_
_entity_poly.entity_id
_entity_poly.type
_entity_poly.pdbx_seq_one_letter_code
_entity_poly.pdbx_strand_id
1 'polypeptide(L)'
;MVRGFGLAQQVSLFGLLAVGVSAASDICCDRLTAALSQDKVFKKLNPNYTFENQKYWSSTCVLSPGCVVVPESSSDVSTAVKILTANNCKFAIRGGGHTANPGWAGTDSGVLISLSKLNAVELSEDKESVVIGAGNRWGDVYAKIGQHGVTVTGGRISSVGVSGFLLGGGLSYLMHKEGFGANNVLSYEMVLANGTVATVTEKSAGDLFKALKGGTGNFGIATSFKLQTYPVNNVYAGNLYYAPQHYDALFPIMETYARQGAESDPKTHVISAFVCVPSQAIDMATFYSFYSEPVAAPPPAIKPFFEVPTIVNTVKVKTVKEAADELGTGTVNGLRQDMRTFSIRANAGLYKQLFDLWHSTAIGLSSTSGWFSAMAFQPISNSMIRASDEKGGNVLGLEPATDPLIVVNYQFTWALPIDDQKVYATIDKLMTASTNIAKSQNRLAQYLYLNYANFDQRPLQSYGSTQLDFLREVKAKYDPNRVGDITLQHRVILAPLTRFRANNEHVHQNIAAEYYEQRAEVPGTLLITEATFIAAEAGGYKNVPGIWSEEQILAWKNVVDRVHAKGSYIFLQLWAIGRAAEPDVIHAEGYPYVSSSPTLLEDRAETPKELTKEDIKRYIELYVQAAKNAVFKAGFDGVEIHSANGYLPEQFLQDTCNRRTDEYGGSIENRARFVLEITDAVVAAVGVKKTGIRFSPWSRFLGMRMDDPIPTFSYVLRELVKRHPNLAYVHFVESIVAGDSDADPAHESKAESNDFAREIWGNRPFFIAGGFKLNTALAVAEKYEQTAVAFGRLFIANPDLPVRLQASLPLNAYNRATFYTPGPVGYTDYPKAQKVEA
;
A
#
# COMPACT_ATOMS: atom_id res chain seq x y z
N MET A 1 38.85 59.27 0.97
CA MET A 1 38.22 59.15 -0.36
C MET A 1 38.41 57.71 -0.85
N VAL A 2 37.30 56.95 -0.98
CA VAL A 2 36.95 55.99 -2.07
C VAL A 2 37.97 54.85 -2.35
N ARG A 3 37.74 53.53 -2.26
CA ARG A 3 36.62 52.53 -2.35
C ARG A 3 37.08 51.31 -1.51
N GLY A 4 36.27 50.42 -0.90
CA GLY A 4 34.88 50.05 -1.06
C GLY A 4 34.69 48.81 -1.96
N PHE A 5 34.91 47.59 -1.46
CA PHE A 5 34.41 46.34 -2.07
C PHE A 5 33.93 45.37 -0.98
N GLY A 6 32.63 45.08 -1.02
CA GLY A 6 31.95 44.12 -0.16
C GLY A 6 31.79 42.76 -0.84
N LEU A 7 31.88 41.71 -0.04
CA LEU A 7 31.46 40.35 -0.38
C LEU A 7 30.07 40.13 0.23
N ALA A 8 29.05 39.99 -0.61
CA ALA A 8 27.72 39.55 -0.21
C ALA A 8 27.05 38.79 -1.36
N GLN A 9 26.24 37.80 -0.99
CA GLN A 9 25.31 36.99 -1.80
C GLN A 9 25.84 35.68 -2.41
N GLN A 10 25.86 34.64 -1.57
CA GLN A 10 25.45 33.29 -1.96
C GLN A 10 24.38 32.81 -0.97
N VAL A 11 23.11 33.09 -1.26
CA VAL A 11 21.95 32.43 -0.66
C VAL A 11 20.87 32.30 -1.73
N SER A 12 20.27 31.11 -1.81
CA SER A 12 18.99 30.77 -2.45
C SER A 12 19.04 30.21 -3.88
N LEU A 13 19.21 28.88 -3.97
CA LEU A 13 18.66 28.06 -5.05
C LEU A 13 18.02 26.75 -4.52
N PHE A 14 17.50 26.78 -3.28
CA PHE A 14 16.77 25.68 -2.62
C PHE A 14 15.28 26.00 -2.35
N GLY A 15 14.78 27.13 -2.85
CA GLY A 15 13.47 27.69 -2.45
C GLY A 15 12.25 27.32 -3.30
N LEU A 16 12.39 26.67 -4.46
CA LEU A 16 11.29 26.55 -5.44
C LEU A 16 10.65 25.15 -5.56
N LEU A 17 11.26 24.10 -5.01
CA LEU A 17 10.66 22.76 -4.91
C LEU A 17 9.71 22.61 -3.70
N ALA A 18 9.78 23.53 -2.74
CA ALA A 18 9.00 23.47 -1.50
C ALA A 18 7.58 24.06 -1.61
N VAL A 19 7.24 24.75 -2.71
CA VAL A 19 6.01 25.60 -2.78
C VAL A 19 4.78 24.83 -3.31
N GLY A 20 4.95 23.79 -4.13
CA GLY A 20 3.81 23.09 -4.78
C GLY A 20 3.12 22.04 -3.90
N VAL A 21 3.89 21.23 -3.18
CA VAL A 21 3.41 20.27 -2.16
C VAL A 21 2.96 21.00 -0.88
N SER A 22 3.58 22.16 -0.62
CA SER A 22 3.11 23.17 0.34
C SER A 22 1.67 23.57 0.03
N ALA A 23 1.34 23.96 -1.21
CA ALA A 23 0.03 24.56 -1.51
C ALA A 23 -1.21 23.70 -1.16
N ALA A 24 -1.25 22.40 -1.46
CA ALA A 24 -2.42 21.55 -1.15
C ALA A 24 -2.52 21.21 0.34
N SER A 25 -1.38 20.88 0.97
CA SER A 25 -1.32 20.72 2.42
C SER A 25 -1.66 22.02 3.15
N ASP A 26 -1.22 23.16 2.61
CA ASP A 26 -1.46 24.48 3.17
C ASP A 26 -2.94 24.82 3.08
N ILE A 27 -3.62 24.54 1.95
CA ILE A 27 -5.09 24.71 1.86
C ILE A 27 -5.81 23.86 2.90
N CYS A 28 -5.45 22.58 3.06
CA CYS A 28 -6.06 21.70 4.04
C CYS A 28 -5.80 22.22 5.47
N CYS A 29 -4.55 22.55 5.77
CA CYS A 29 -4.13 23.07 7.07
C CYS A 29 -4.77 24.42 7.39
N ASP A 30 -4.93 25.31 6.40
CA ASP A 30 -5.62 26.60 6.52
C ASP A 30 -7.10 26.40 6.82
N ARG A 31 -7.78 25.54 6.06
CA ARG A 31 -9.20 25.22 6.29
C ARG A 31 -9.42 24.58 7.65
N LEU A 32 -8.53 23.68 8.07
CA LEU A 32 -8.54 23.11 9.40
C LEU A 32 -8.30 24.18 10.47
N THR A 33 -7.35 25.09 10.27
CA THR A 33 -7.06 26.20 11.21
C THR A 33 -8.21 27.21 11.29
N ALA A 34 -9.02 27.35 10.23
CA ALA A 34 -10.18 28.22 10.22
C ALA A 34 -11.40 27.56 10.89
N ALA A 35 -11.58 26.24 10.70
CA ALA A 35 -12.72 25.50 11.22
C ALA A 35 -12.52 24.99 12.66
N LEU A 36 -11.27 24.68 13.02
CA LEU A 36 -10.85 24.28 14.36
C LEU A 36 -10.02 25.42 14.93
N SER A 37 -10.07 25.61 16.25
CA SER A 37 -9.30 26.66 16.92
C SER A 37 -7.78 26.48 16.70
N GLN A 38 -7.03 27.59 16.70
CA GLN A 38 -5.58 27.59 16.41
C GLN A 38 -4.73 26.80 17.42
N ASP A 39 -5.27 26.53 18.60
CA ASP A 39 -4.68 25.67 19.64
C ASP A 39 -4.85 24.17 19.36
N LYS A 40 -5.62 23.79 18.31
CA LYS A 40 -5.80 22.40 17.85
C LYS A 40 -5.07 22.09 16.55
N VAL A 41 -4.61 23.09 15.80
CA VAL A 41 -3.93 22.91 14.51
C VAL A 41 -2.57 23.58 14.54
N PHE A 42 -1.51 22.78 14.54
CA PHE A 42 -0.14 23.25 14.63
C PHE A 42 0.54 23.17 13.28
N LYS A 43 1.01 24.30 12.76
CA LYS A 43 1.88 24.38 11.58
C LYS A 43 3.36 24.33 11.98
N LYS A 44 4.26 24.12 11.02
CA LYS A 44 5.71 23.87 11.25
C LYS A 44 6.43 24.86 12.20
N LEU A 45 6.03 26.14 12.23
CA LEU A 45 6.65 27.15 13.10
C LEU A 45 6.11 27.15 14.54
N ASN A 46 5.02 26.43 14.82
CA ASN A 46 4.47 26.30 16.16
C ASN A 46 5.27 25.25 16.96
N PRO A 47 5.76 25.53 18.18
CA PRO A 47 6.48 24.55 19.01
C PRO A 47 5.71 23.24 19.24
N ASN A 48 4.39 23.30 19.33
CA ASN A 48 3.54 22.13 19.51
C ASN A 48 3.51 21.22 18.27
N TYR A 49 3.79 21.74 17.07
CA TYR A 49 3.96 20.91 15.88
C TYR A 49 5.10 19.92 16.10
N THR A 50 6.28 20.41 16.50
CA THR A 50 7.46 19.57 16.72
C THR A 50 7.23 18.60 17.88
N PHE A 51 6.68 19.10 18.99
CA PHE A 51 6.38 18.26 20.14
C PHE A 51 5.43 17.11 19.80
N GLU A 52 4.35 17.38 19.07
CA GLU A 52 3.44 16.33 18.65
C GLU A 52 4.11 15.43 17.62
N ASN A 53 4.79 15.96 16.60
CA ASN A 53 5.36 15.18 15.51
C ASN A 53 6.59 14.31 15.90
N GLN A 54 7.04 14.37 17.16
CA GLN A 54 8.14 13.53 17.65
C GLN A 54 7.68 12.31 18.48
N LYS A 55 6.37 12.17 18.76
CA LYS A 55 5.83 11.09 19.61
C LYS A 55 5.69 9.74 18.89
N TYR A 56 6.80 9.23 18.39
CA TYR A 56 6.89 7.93 17.71
C TYR A 56 7.84 6.99 18.45
N TRP A 57 7.54 5.69 18.38
CA TRP A 57 8.45 4.65 18.86
C TRP A 57 9.66 4.52 17.92
N SER A 58 9.41 4.45 16.61
CA SER A 58 10.45 4.41 15.57
C SER A 58 10.74 5.78 14.97
N SER A 59 12.01 6.12 14.83
CA SER A 59 12.44 7.32 14.11
C SER A 59 12.12 7.27 12.62
N THR A 60 11.94 6.09 12.03
CA THR A 60 11.52 5.92 10.62
C THR A 60 10.12 6.50 10.36
N CYS A 61 9.29 6.63 11.40
CA CYS A 61 7.93 7.16 11.30
C CYS A 61 7.84 8.67 11.53
N VAL A 62 8.93 9.33 11.92
CA VAL A 62 9.00 10.79 12.07
C VAL A 62 9.12 11.41 10.68
N LEU A 63 7.99 11.79 10.11
CA LEU A 63 7.88 12.42 8.77
C LEU A 63 7.59 13.93 8.91
N SER A 64 7.42 14.64 7.80
CA SER A 64 7.19 16.09 7.79
C SER A 64 5.76 16.45 7.30
N PRO A 65 4.71 16.27 8.14
CA PRO A 65 3.36 16.71 7.78
C PRO A 65 3.31 18.23 7.57
N GLY A 66 2.37 18.75 6.77
CA GLY A 66 2.22 20.21 6.64
C GLY A 66 1.67 20.86 7.90
N CYS A 67 0.76 20.17 8.60
CA CYS A 67 0.30 20.51 9.95
C CYS A 67 -0.08 19.26 10.74
N VAL A 68 -0.14 19.44 12.06
CA VAL A 68 -0.65 18.45 13.01
C VAL A 68 -1.97 18.96 13.58
N VAL A 69 -3.03 18.17 13.45
CA VAL A 69 -4.32 18.40 14.10
C VAL A 69 -4.37 17.55 15.36
N VAL A 70 -4.69 18.16 16.50
CA VAL A 70 -4.84 17.51 17.79
C VAL A 70 -6.29 17.68 18.27
N PRO A 71 -7.21 16.81 17.80
CA PRO A 71 -8.61 16.89 18.20
C PRO A 71 -8.80 16.56 19.68
N GLU A 72 -9.77 17.23 20.31
CA GLU A 72 -10.12 17.01 21.73
C GLU A 72 -11.48 16.29 21.88
N SER A 73 -12.21 16.11 20.78
CA SER A 73 -13.50 15.42 20.75
C SER A 73 -13.73 14.68 19.43
N SER A 74 -14.71 13.77 19.41
CA SER A 74 -15.19 13.14 18.17
C SER A 74 -15.78 14.13 17.18
N SER A 75 -16.30 15.28 17.64
CA SER A 75 -16.76 16.38 16.79
C SER A 75 -15.60 17.08 16.07
N ASP A 76 -14.46 17.28 16.74
CA ASP A 76 -13.27 17.84 16.08
C ASP A 76 -12.74 16.88 15.00
N VAL A 77 -12.73 15.57 15.30
CA VAL A 77 -12.37 14.53 14.32
C VAL A 77 -13.35 14.53 13.15
N SER A 78 -14.66 14.62 13.40
CA SER A 78 -15.70 14.75 12.37
C SER A 78 -15.46 15.93 11.45
N THR A 79 -15.18 17.09 12.03
CA THR A 79 -14.90 18.33 11.30
C THR A 79 -13.64 18.16 10.45
N ALA A 80 -12.58 17.61 11.04
CA ALA A 80 -11.34 17.34 10.31
C ALA A 80 -11.57 16.38 9.14
N VAL A 81 -12.24 15.25 9.35
CA VAL A 81 -12.54 14.27 8.30
C VAL A 81 -13.37 14.90 7.18
N LYS A 82 -14.41 15.68 7.49
CA LYS A 82 -15.21 16.37 6.47
C LYS A 82 -14.37 17.30 5.61
N ILE A 83 -13.50 18.10 6.24
CA ILE A 83 -12.60 18.99 5.52
C ILE A 83 -11.60 18.19 4.68
N LEU A 84 -10.96 17.19 5.27
CA LEU A 84 -9.95 16.38 4.58
C LEU A 84 -10.55 15.64 3.38
N THR A 85 -11.71 14.99 3.55
CA THR A 85 -12.43 14.28 2.48
C THR A 85 -12.91 15.25 1.39
N ALA A 86 -13.51 16.39 1.76
CA ALA A 86 -14.00 17.38 0.78
C ALA A 86 -12.87 18.04 -0.03
N ASN A 87 -11.63 17.95 0.44
CA ASN A 87 -10.46 18.56 -0.20
C ASN A 87 -9.43 17.53 -0.69
N ASN A 88 -9.77 16.24 -0.65
CA ASN A 88 -8.89 15.12 -1.03
C ASN A 88 -7.50 15.20 -0.36
N CYS A 89 -7.46 15.64 0.90
CA CYS A 89 -6.23 15.82 1.63
C CYS A 89 -5.65 14.46 2.05
N LYS A 90 -4.37 14.22 1.77
CA LYS A 90 -3.66 13.09 2.36
C LYS A 90 -3.54 13.31 3.87
N PHE A 91 -3.86 12.30 4.67
CA PHE A 91 -3.66 12.35 6.10
C PHE A 91 -3.19 11.01 6.68
N ALA A 92 -2.61 11.07 7.86
CA ALA A 92 -2.29 9.91 8.68
C ALA A 92 -2.91 10.08 10.07
N ILE A 93 -3.21 8.96 10.73
CA ILE A 93 -3.83 8.94 12.05
C ILE A 93 -2.84 8.32 13.03
N ARG A 94 -2.63 9.00 14.16
CA ARG A 94 -1.78 8.47 15.22
C ARG A 94 -2.53 8.39 16.54
N GLY A 95 -2.68 7.15 17.02
CA GLY A 95 -2.94 6.84 18.42
C GLY A 95 -1.67 7.00 19.26
N GLY A 96 -1.10 5.88 19.73
CA GLY A 96 0.13 5.90 20.54
C GLY A 96 1.47 5.92 19.77
N GLY A 97 1.46 5.83 18.44
CA GLY A 97 2.67 5.95 17.61
C GLY A 97 3.65 4.77 17.69
N HIS A 98 3.16 3.56 17.95
CA HIS A 98 4.00 2.36 18.21
C HIS A 98 4.23 1.46 16.97
N THR A 99 4.00 1.98 15.76
CA THR A 99 4.37 1.28 14.52
C THR A 99 5.80 1.65 14.10
N ALA A 100 6.47 0.74 13.39
CA ALA A 100 7.75 1.00 12.73
C ALA A 100 7.59 1.36 11.24
N ASN A 101 6.37 1.31 10.70
CA ASN A 101 6.09 1.48 9.28
C ASN A 101 5.91 2.97 8.93
N PRO A 102 6.79 3.57 8.12
CA PRO A 102 6.64 4.95 7.66
C PRO A 102 5.34 5.11 6.87
N GLY A 103 4.66 6.25 7.01
CA GLY A 103 3.42 6.54 6.29
C GLY A 103 2.13 6.00 6.94
N TRP A 104 2.22 5.13 7.95
CA TRP A 104 1.04 4.51 8.57
C TRP A 104 0.46 5.37 9.69
N ALA A 105 1.31 5.85 10.59
CA ALA A 105 0.95 6.75 11.70
C ALA A 105 1.58 8.15 11.56
N GLY A 106 2.25 8.40 10.44
CA GLY A 106 2.87 9.67 10.09
C GLY A 106 2.68 9.90 8.59
N THR A 107 2.81 11.13 8.13
CA THR A 107 2.69 11.45 6.71
C THR A 107 3.74 12.48 6.34
N ASP A 108 4.29 12.37 5.14
CA ASP A 108 5.04 13.44 4.52
C ASP A 108 4.06 14.30 3.73
N SER A 109 4.15 15.61 3.93
CA SER A 109 3.32 16.64 3.30
C SER A 109 1.79 16.54 3.42
N GLY A 110 1.26 15.62 4.22
CA GLY A 110 -0.18 15.55 4.53
C GLY A 110 -0.52 16.18 5.88
N VAL A 111 -1.73 15.91 6.35
CA VAL A 111 -2.17 16.26 7.72
C VAL A 111 -1.94 15.09 8.67
N LEU A 112 -1.29 15.33 9.80
CA LEU A 112 -1.25 14.34 10.88
C LEU A 112 -2.40 14.59 11.85
N ILE A 113 -3.33 13.63 11.99
CA ILE A 113 -4.34 13.64 13.06
C ILE A 113 -3.75 12.90 14.27
N SER A 114 -3.31 13.67 15.28
CA SER A 114 -2.77 13.14 16.53
C SER A 114 -3.90 13.01 17.56
N LEU A 115 -4.31 11.78 17.87
CA LEU A 115 -5.40 11.53 18.83
C LEU A 115 -4.97 11.72 20.29
N SER A 116 -3.79 12.30 20.56
CA SER A 116 -3.13 12.34 21.87
C SER A 116 -3.96 13.00 22.99
N LYS A 117 -4.92 13.85 22.65
CA LYS A 117 -5.86 14.49 23.57
C LYS A 117 -7.16 13.72 23.80
N LEU A 118 -7.45 12.71 22.98
CA LEU A 118 -8.54 11.76 23.23
C LEU A 118 -8.06 10.70 24.24
N ASN A 119 -7.76 11.12 25.46
CA ASN A 119 -7.11 10.30 26.49
C ASN A 119 -7.98 10.06 27.74
N ALA A 120 -9.30 10.24 27.64
CA ALA A 120 -10.22 9.94 28.72
C ALA A 120 -10.17 8.45 29.12
N VAL A 121 -10.33 8.17 30.42
CA VAL A 121 -10.47 6.82 30.98
C VAL A 121 -11.58 6.86 32.03
N GLU A 122 -12.76 6.39 31.65
CA GLU A 122 -14.01 6.53 32.42
C GLU A 122 -14.55 5.15 32.77
N LEU A 123 -14.34 4.73 34.02
CA LEU A 123 -14.86 3.47 34.55
C LEU A 123 -16.35 3.63 34.88
N SER A 124 -17.19 2.66 34.51
CA SER A 124 -18.61 2.65 34.89
C SER A 124 -18.79 2.52 36.40
N GLU A 125 -19.91 3.00 36.94
CA GLU A 125 -20.19 2.97 38.39
C GLU A 125 -20.21 1.53 38.95
N ASP A 126 -20.76 0.59 38.18
CA ASP A 126 -20.77 -0.85 38.47
C ASP A 126 -19.41 -1.53 38.28
N LYS A 127 -18.44 -0.82 37.68
CA LYS A 127 -17.10 -1.28 37.33
C LYS A 127 -17.07 -2.46 36.35
N GLU A 128 -18.14 -2.71 35.59
CA GLU A 128 -18.23 -3.78 34.59
C GLU A 128 -17.70 -3.37 33.21
N SER A 129 -17.48 -2.07 32.99
CA SER A 129 -16.92 -1.55 31.75
C SER A 129 -16.12 -0.27 31.93
N VAL A 130 -15.29 0.05 30.96
CA VAL A 130 -14.54 1.31 30.91
C VAL A 130 -14.57 1.89 29.50
N VAL A 131 -14.79 3.20 29.39
CA VAL A 131 -14.60 3.94 28.13
C VAL A 131 -13.17 4.50 28.11
N ILE A 132 -12.43 4.16 27.05
CA ILE A 132 -11.03 4.53 26.87
C ILE A 132 -10.89 5.32 25.57
N GLY A 133 -10.40 6.56 25.66
CA GLY A 133 -10.09 7.38 24.50
C GLY A 133 -8.96 6.78 23.65
N ALA A 134 -9.05 6.94 22.33
CA ALA A 134 -8.17 6.31 21.35
C ALA A 134 -6.70 6.77 21.38
N GLY A 135 -6.43 7.91 22.03
CA GLY A 135 -5.10 8.48 22.24
C GLY A 135 -4.33 7.91 23.43
N ASN A 136 -4.98 7.10 24.28
CA ASN A 136 -4.36 6.55 25.47
C ASN A 136 -3.21 5.58 25.17
N ARG A 137 -2.35 5.42 26.19
CA ARG A 137 -1.42 4.30 26.33
C ARG A 137 -1.88 3.37 27.45
N TRP A 138 -1.52 2.09 27.37
CA TRP A 138 -2.01 1.09 28.32
C TRP A 138 -1.58 1.35 29.77
N GLY A 139 -0.39 1.92 29.97
CA GLY A 139 0.08 2.31 31.30
C GLY A 139 -0.87 3.29 32.00
N ASP A 140 -1.36 4.30 31.29
CA ASP A 140 -2.25 5.31 31.86
C ASP A 140 -3.62 4.70 32.21
N VAL A 141 -4.11 3.81 31.34
CA VAL A 141 -5.35 3.05 31.58
C VAL A 141 -5.22 2.22 32.85
N TYR A 142 -4.20 1.36 32.96
CA TYR A 142 -4.02 0.49 34.11
C TYR A 142 -3.79 1.27 35.40
N ALA A 143 -3.06 2.39 35.35
CA ALA A 143 -2.85 3.25 36.52
C ALA A 143 -4.16 3.84 37.05
N LYS A 144 -5.12 4.13 36.17
CA LYS A 144 -6.43 4.67 36.53
C LYS A 144 -7.37 3.59 37.08
N ILE A 145 -7.62 2.54 36.30
CA ILE A 145 -8.64 1.53 36.65
C ILE A 145 -8.17 0.55 37.72
N GLY A 146 -6.85 0.32 37.83
CA GLY A 146 -6.26 -0.58 38.82
C GLY A 146 -6.53 -0.14 40.27
N GLN A 147 -6.74 1.16 40.50
CA GLN A 147 -7.15 1.72 41.81
C GLN A 147 -8.50 1.19 42.29
N HIS A 148 -9.32 0.69 41.36
CA HIS A 148 -10.64 0.12 41.64
C HIS A 148 -10.63 -1.41 41.66
N GLY A 149 -9.46 -2.05 41.58
CA GLY A 149 -9.30 -3.50 41.63
C GLY A 149 -9.66 -4.22 40.33
N VAL A 150 -9.73 -3.49 39.21
CA VAL A 150 -10.10 -4.05 37.91
C VAL A 150 -9.04 -3.79 36.85
N THR A 151 -9.08 -4.57 35.76
CA THR A 151 -8.26 -4.41 34.55
C THR A 151 -9.10 -4.68 33.30
N VAL A 152 -8.47 -4.64 32.12
CA VAL A 152 -9.06 -4.97 30.82
C VAL A 152 -8.11 -5.86 30.02
N THR A 153 -8.55 -6.41 28.88
CA THR A 153 -7.69 -7.14 27.93
C THR A 153 -6.82 -6.19 27.09
N GLY A 154 -6.00 -5.38 27.76
CA GLY A 154 -5.13 -4.40 27.15
C GLY A 154 -3.76 -4.94 26.73
N GLY A 155 -2.92 -4.04 26.22
CA GLY A 155 -1.56 -4.33 25.79
C GLY A 155 -0.62 -4.66 26.95
N ARG A 156 0.36 -5.50 26.64
CA ARG A 156 1.30 -6.06 27.63
C ARG A 156 2.48 -5.13 27.95
N ILE A 157 2.67 -4.07 27.17
CA ILE A 157 3.70 -3.05 27.39
C ILE A 157 3.01 -1.70 27.60
N SER A 158 3.34 -1.01 28.69
CA SER A 158 2.67 0.23 29.11
C SER A 158 2.71 1.35 28.08
N SER A 159 3.80 1.45 27.30
CA SER A 159 3.96 2.50 26.29
C SER A 159 3.13 2.25 25.03
N VAL A 160 2.58 1.06 24.81
CA VAL A 160 1.80 0.75 23.60
C VAL A 160 0.48 1.55 23.59
N GLY A 161 0.13 2.09 22.43
CA GLY A 161 -1.13 2.82 22.23
C GLY A 161 -2.35 1.90 22.17
N VAL A 162 -3.48 2.37 22.68
CA VAL A 162 -4.73 1.62 22.77
C VAL A 162 -5.34 1.29 21.41
N SER A 163 -5.49 2.31 20.55
CA SER A 163 -6.26 2.19 19.30
C SER A 163 -5.67 1.18 18.30
N GLY A 164 -4.40 1.35 17.94
CA GLY A 164 -3.73 0.40 17.03
C GLY A 164 -3.69 -1.02 17.58
N PHE A 165 -3.50 -1.18 18.90
CA PHE A 165 -3.51 -2.48 19.55
C PHE A 165 -4.86 -3.20 19.37
N LEU A 166 -5.97 -2.52 19.71
CA LEU A 166 -7.31 -3.11 19.66
C LEU A 166 -7.76 -3.36 18.22
N LEU A 167 -7.55 -2.40 17.32
CA LEU A 167 -8.00 -2.53 15.92
C LEU A 167 -7.22 -3.60 15.13
N GLY A 168 -6.01 -3.97 15.58
CA GLY A 168 -5.21 -5.05 15.02
C GLY A 168 -5.36 -6.41 15.71
N GLY A 169 -6.33 -6.56 16.62
CA GLY A 169 -6.63 -7.80 17.35
C GLY A 169 -6.22 -7.73 18.82
N GLY A 170 -4.95 -7.40 19.11
CA GLY A 170 -4.47 -7.19 20.49
C GLY A 170 -4.16 -8.46 21.30
N LEU A 171 -2.87 -8.78 21.47
CA LEU A 171 -2.39 -9.85 22.36
C LEU A 171 -2.25 -9.33 23.79
N SER A 172 -3.08 -9.84 24.71
CA SER A 172 -3.19 -9.42 26.11
C SER A 172 -2.71 -10.51 27.08
N TYR A 173 -2.40 -10.15 28.33
CA TYR A 173 -2.12 -11.13 29.38
C TYR A 173 -3.28 -12.06 29.70
N LEU A 174 -4.52 -11.61 29.51
CA LEU A 174 -5.73 -12.39 29.81
C LEU A 174 -6.23 -13.23 28.63
N MET A 175 -5.49 -13.25 27.51
CA MET A 175 -6.04 -13.67 26.23
C MET A 175 -6.45 -15.15 26.16
N HIS A 176 -5.79 -16.03 26.92
CA HIS A 176 -6.14 -17.46 26.92
C HIS A 176 -7.51 -17.72 27.53
N LYS A 177 -7.96 -16.87 28.46
CA LYS A 177 -9.29 -16.95 29.07
C LYS A 177 -10.30 -16.05 28.38
N GLU A 178 -9.88 -14.86 27.98
CA GLU A 178 -10.79 -13.79 27.57
C GLU A 178 -10.77 -13.48 26.06
N GLY A 179 -9.95 -14.18 25.28
CA GLY A 179 -9.79 -13.96 23.84
C GLY A 179 -8.91 -12.75 23.51
N PHE A 180 -8.86 -12.38 22.23
CA PHE A 180 -8.14 -11.18 21.77
C PHE A 180 -8.67 -9.90 22.43
N GLY A 181 -7.82 -8.89 22.60
CA GLY A 181 -8.22 -7.59 23.14
C GLY A 181 -9.41 -6.98 22.38
N ALA A 182 -9.41 -7.09 21.07
CA ALA A 182 -10.48 -6.63 20.19
C ALA A 182 -11.84 -7.30 20.47
N ASN A 183 -11.84 -8.58 20.87
CA ASN A 183 -13.07 -9.32 21.17
C ASN A 183 -13.76 -8.84 22.45
N ASN A 184 -13.07 -8.07 23.29
CA ASN A 184 -13.57 -7.53 24.55
C ASN A 184 -14.05 -6.08 24.44
N VAL A 185 -14.00 -5.50 23.24
CA VAL A 185 -14.61 -4.20 22.97
C VAL A 185 -16.11 -4.40 22.83
N LEU A 186 -16.89 -3.73 23.69
CA LEU A 186 -18.34 -3.74 23.72
C LEU A 186 -18.96 -2.75 22.72
N SER A 187 -18.29 -1.62 22.50
CA SER A 187 -18.66 -0.62 21.50
C SER A 187 -17.50 0.26 21.09
N TYR A 188 -17.53 0.77 19.87
CA TYR A 188 -16.61 1.80 19.37
C TYR A 188 -17.38 3.11 19.18
N GLU A 189 -16.81 4.23 19.59
CA GLU A 189 -17.19 5.53 19.01
C GLU A 189 -16.28 5.77 17.79
N MET A 190 -16.89 6.06 16.65
CA MET A 190 -16.18 6.22 15.39
C MET A 190 -16.61 7.46 14.64
N VAL A 191 -15.67 8.05 13.90
CA VAL A 191 -15.93 8.99 12.83
C VAL A 191 -15.76 8.27 11.49
N LEU A 192 -16.85 8.10 10.76
CA LEU A 192 -16.87 7.46 9.44
C LEU A 192 -16.30 8.38 8.36
N ALA A 193 -16.04 7.86 7.15
CA ALA A 193 -15.41 8.60 6.06
C ALA A 193 -16.19 9.86 5.60
N ASN A 194 -17.52 9.86 5.77
CA ASN A 194 -18.38 11.03 5.53
C ASN A 194 -18.42 12.03 6.71
N GLY A 195 -17.66 11.76 7.76
CA GLY A 195 -17.61 12.54 9.00
C GLY A 195 -18.75 12.28 9.98
N THR A 196 -19.61 11.28 9.76
CA THR A 196 -20.63 10.92 10.76
C THR A 196 -19.98 10.34 12.00
N VAL A 197 -20.33 10.87 13.17
CA VAL A 197 -20.00 10.27 14.47
C VAL A 197 -21.01 9.17 14.77
N ALA A 198 -20.55 7.95 15.01
CA ALA A 198 -21.40 6.78 15.19
C ALA A 198 -20.91 5.92 16.36
N THR A 199 -21.86 5.37 17.11
CA THR A 199 -21.61 4.30 18.08
C THR A 199 -21.82 2.95 17.41
N VAL A 200 -20.72 2.23 17.21
CA VAL A 200 -20.68 0.93 16.53
C VAL A 200 -20.73 -0.17 17.59
N THR A 201 -21.76 -0.99 17.50
CA THR A 201 -22.01 -2.18 18.33
C THR A 201 -22.43 -3.33 17.42
N GLU A 202 -22.47 -4.55 17.96
CA GLU A 202 -23.03 -5.69 17.24
C GLU A 202 -24.46 -5.44 16.74
N LYS A 203 -25.29 -4.74 17.52
CA LYS A 203 -26.69 -4.45 17.18
C LYS A 203 -26.85 -3.30 16.20
N SER A 204 -26.01 -2.26 16.29
CA SER A 204 -26.15 -1.05 15.46
C SER A 204 -25.48 -1.18 14.09
N ALA A 205 -24.34 -1.87 14.02
CA ALA A 205 -23.57 -2.06 12.78
C ALA A 205 -22.67 -3.31 12.92
N GLY A 206 -23.30 -4.49 13.02
CA GLY A 206 -22.61 -5.75 13.34
C GLY A 206 -21.50 -6.16 12.36
N ASP A 207 -21.65 -5.81 11.09
CA ASP A 207 -20.63 -6.02 10.05
C ASP A 207 -19.37 -5.18 10.32
N LEU A 208 -19.53 -3.87 10.53
CA LEU A 208 -18.45 -2.97 10.90
C LEU A 208 -17.83 -3.34 12.25
N PHE A 209 -18.66 -3.67 13.24
CA PHE A 209 -18.23 -4.09 14.57
C PHE A 209 -17.31 -5.32 14.51
N LYS A 210 -17.67 -6.33 13.70
CA LYS A 210 -16.81 -7.49 13.46
C LYS A 210 -15.54 -7.12 12.70
N ALA A 211 -15.64 -6.28 11.67
CA ALA A 211 -14.50 -5.87 10.84
C ALA A 211 -13.42 -5.11 11.62
N LEU A 212 -13.80 -4.28 12.59
CA LEU A 212 -12.87 -3.54 13.45
C LEU A 212 -12.04 -4.46 14.36
N LYS A 213 -12.47 -5.72 14.56
CA LYS A 213 -11.74 -6.72 15.34
C LYS A 213 -10.65 -7.39 14.48
N GLY A 214 -9.68 -6.61 14.01
CA GLY A 214 -8.54 -7.09 13.21
C GLY A 214 -8.39 -6.44 11.83
N GLY A 215 -9.38 -5.67 11.37
CA GLY A 215 -9.34 -4.97 10.08
C GLY A 215 -8.68 -3.59 10.11
N THR A 216 -8.07 -3.18 11.25
CA THR A 216 -7.42 -1.88 11.47
C THR A 216 -8.35 -0.67 11.19
N GLY A 217 -7.80 0.53 11.01
CA GLY A 217 -8.53 1.78 10.75
C GLY A 217 -9.09 1.93 9.34
N ASN A 218 -9.34 0.85 8.59
CA ASN A 218 -9.78 0.89 7.18
C ASN A 218 -11.22 1.40 6.97
N PHE A 219 -11.96 1.65 8.04
CA PHE A 219 -13.40 1.90 8.01
C PHE A 219 -13.80 3.25 8.62
N GLY A 220 -12.82 4.01 9.11
CA GLY A 220 -13.01 5.27 9.83
C GLY A 220 -12.04 5.42 11.00
N ILE A 221 -12.22 6.51 11.76
CA ILE A 221 -11.36 6.88 12.89
C ILE A 221 -12.09 6.53 14.19
N ALA A 222 -11.61 5.52 14.91
CA ALA A 222 -12.09 5.26 16.27
C ALA A 222 -11.59 6.34 17.23
N THR A 223 -12.51 6.96 17.97
CA THR A 223 -12.23 8.04 18.94
C THR A 223 -12.25 7.55 20.37
N SER A 224 -13.06 6.53 20.67
CA SER A 224 -13.05 5.83 21.95
C SER A 224 -13.51 4.37 21.84
N PHE A 225 -13.16 3.57 22.85
CA PHE A 225 -13.46 2.15 22.95
C PHE A 225 -14.11 1.90 24.31
N LYS A 226 -15.30 1.29 24.34
CA LYS A 226 -15.87 0.75 25.58
C LYS A 226 -15.44 -0.71 25.73
N LEU A 227 -14.67 -1.04 26.77
CA LEU A 227 -14.20 -2.39 27.03
C LEU A 227 -14.88 -2.99 28.25
N GLN A 228 -15.03 -4.31 28.23
CA GLN A 228 -15.34 -5.09 29.43
C GLN A 228 -14.15 -5.07 30.39
N THR A 229 -14.44 -4.91 31.68
CA THR A 229 -13.45 -4.98 32.76
C THR A 229 -13.50 -6.33 33.48
N TYR A 230 -12.40 -6.66 34.15
CA TYR A 230 -12.22 -7.89 34.91
C TYR A 230 -11.71 -7.57 36.31
N PRO A 231 -12.17 -8.27 37.37
CA PRO A 231 -11.72 -8.09 38.75
C PRO A 231 -10.33 -8.70 38.98
N VAL A 232 -9.36 -8.28 38.18
CA VAL A 232 -7.96 -8.68 38.22
C VAL A 232 -7.13 -7.41 38.34
N ASN A 233 -6.30 -7.31 39.37
CA ASN A 233 -5.33 -6.23 39.48
C ASN A 233 -4.00 -6.76 40.01
N ASN A 234 -4.02 -7.50 41.12
CA ASN A 234 -2.83 -8.18 41.62
C ASN A 234 -2.66 -9.53 40.91
N VAL A 235 -1.50 -9.73 40.32
CA VAL A 235 -1.14 -10.85 39.44
C VAL A 235 0.22 -11.38 39.84
N TYR A 236 0.48 -12.67 39.60
CA TYR A 236 1.81 -13.25 39.77
C TYR A 236 2.57 -13.17 38.45
N ALA A 237 3.50 -12.21 38.32
CA ALA A 237 4.10 -11.89 37.04
C ALA A 237 5.57 -11.45 37.13
N GLY A 238 6.33 -11.67 36.06
CA GLY A 238 7.68 -11.14 35.87
C GLY A 238 8.51 -11.94 34.86
N ASN A 239 9.77 -11.56 34.70
CA ASN A 239 10.73 -12.26 33.85
C ASN A 239 11.51 -13.36 34.57
N LEU A 240 11.66 -14.48 33.87
CA LEU A 240 12.69 -15.50 34.10
C LEU A 240 13.79 -15.31 33.05
N TYR A 241 15.02 -15.07 33.49
CA TYR A 241 16.17 -14.88 32.61
C TYR A 241 17.04 -16.13 32.62
N TYR A 242 17.37 -16.68 31.46
CA TYR A 242 18.19 -17.88 31.32
C TYR A 242 19.46 -17.60 30.54
N ALA A 243 20.54 -18.27 30.95
CA ALA A 243 21.81 -18.25 30.25
C ALA A 243 21.83 -19.23 29.06
N PRO A 244 22.71 -19.00 28.06
CA PRO A 244 22.75 -19.80 26.83
C PRO A 244 22.83 -21.33 27.02
N GLN A 245 23.51 -21.81 28.07
CA GLN A 245 23.62 -23.25 28.33
C GLN A 245 22.29 -23.95 28.65
N HIS A 246 21.21 -23.20 28.89
CA HIS A 246 19.90 -23.73 29.22
C HIS A 246 18.90 -23.69 28.05
N TYR A 247 19.25 -23.11 26.90
CA TYR A 247 18.30 -22.91 25.79
C TYR A 247 17.69 -24.22 25.26
N ASP A 248 18.50 -25.26 25.10
CA ASP A 248 18.02 -26.57 24.61
C ASP A 248 16.96 -27.20 25.52
N ALA A 249 17.03 -26.94 26.83
CA ALA A 249 16.02 -27.41 27.78
C ALA A 249 14.71 -26.61 27.69
N LEU A 250 14.74 -25.37 27.19
CA LEU A 250 13.57 -24.49 27.13
C LEU A 250 12.65 -24.83 25.95
N PHE A 251 13.18 -25.22 24.78
CA PHE A 251 12.34 -25.45 23.60
C PHE A 251 11.26 -26.54 23.80
N PRO A 252 11.55 -27.70 24.43
CA PRO A 252 10.52 -28.69 24.76
C PRO A 252 9.47 -28.17 25.77
N ILE A 253 9.88 -27.34 26.73
CA ILE A 253 8.97 -26.74 27.71
C ILE A 253 8.03 -25.75 27.01
N MET A 254 8.55 -24.94 26.09
CA MET A 254 7.75 -24.03 25.26
C MET A 254 6.70 -24.77 24.43
N GLU A 255 7.08 -25.89 23.81
CA GLU A 255 6.15 -26.73 23.05
C GLU A 255 5.05 -27.32 23.94
N THR A 256 5.43 -27.92 25.07
CA THR A 256 4.47 -28.48 26.04
C THR A 256 3.51 -27.42 26.56
N TYR A 257 4.02 -26.24 26.91
CA TYR A 257 3.20 -25.13 27.38
C TYR A 257 2.20 -24.67 26.30
N ALA A 258 2.66 -24.52 25.05
CA ALA A 258 1.78 -24.12 23.95
C ALA A 258 0.65 -25.14 23.71
N ARG A 259 0.96 -26.43 23.80
CA ARG A 259 0.00 -27.53 23.56
C ARG A 259 -0.97 -27.76 24.71
N GLN A 260 -0.53 -27.60 25.95
CA GLN A 260 -1.26 -28.06 27.13
C GLN A 260 -1.38 -26.99 28.21
N GLY A 261 -0.32 -26.23 28.47
CA GLY A 261 -0.29 -25.26 29.58
C GLY A 261 -1.38 -24.21 29.49
N ALA A 262 -1.42 -23.45 28.40
CA ALA A 262 -2.42 -22.39 28.19
C ALA A 262 -3.87 -22.90 28.06
N GLU A 263 -4.04 -24.18 27.72
CA GLU A 263 -5.35 -24.83 27.60
C GLU A 263 -5.85 -25.35 28.96
N SER A 264 -4.96 -25.96 29.74
CA SER A 264 -5.26 -26.53 31.06
C SER A 264 -5.46 -25.47 32.14
N ASP A 265 -4.75 -24.34 32.03
CA ASP A 265 -4.95 -23.18 32.91
C ASP A 265 -4.90 -21.87 32.11
N PRO A 266 -6.05 -21.39 31.60
CA PRO A 266 -6.12 -20.19 30.75
C PRO A 266 -5.87 -18.88 31.51
N LYS A 267 -5.62 -18.93 32.83
CA LYS A 267 -5.15 -17.77 33.60
C LYS A 267 -3.65 -17.51 33.41
N THR A 268 -2.92 -18.47 32.87
CA THR A 268 -1.48 -18.35 32.60
C THR A 268 -1.22 -17.71 31.25
N HIS A 269 -0.13 -16.95 31.13
CA HIS A 269 0.43 -16.49 29.86
C HIS A 269 1.96 -16.48 29.94
N VAL A 270 2.64 -16.95 28.89
CA VAL A 270 4.10 -16.90 28.79
C VAL A 270 4.53 -16.34 27.44
N ILE A 271 5.40 -15.33 27.46
CA ILE A 271 6.08 -14.80 26.28
C ILE A 271 7.51 -15.32 26.32
N SER A 272 7.86 -16.20 25.40
CA SER A 272 9.22 -16.74 25.31
C SER A 272 10.03 -15.94 24.31
N ALA A 273 10.98 -15.14 24.78
CA ALA A 273 11.85 -14.35 23.92
C ALA A 273 13.33 -14.67 24.13
N PHE A 274 14.12 -14.45 23.08
CA PHE A 274 15.57 -14.53 23.08
C PHE A 274 16.12 -13.18 22.64
N VAL A 275 17.16 -12.70 23.33
CA VAL A 275 17.75 -11.38 23.11
C VAL A 275 19.24 -11.55 22.88
N CYS A 276 19.74 -10.94 21.80
CA CYS A 276 21.16 -10.95 21.45
C CYS A 276 21.61 -9.52 21.12
N VAL A 277 22.51 -8.98 21.94
CA VAL A 277 23.13 -7.67 21.77
C VAL A 277 24.64 -7.83 21.98
N PRO A 278 25.39 -8.27 20.95
CA PRO A 278 26.81 -8.60 21.08
C PRO A 278 27.67 -7.44 21.58
N SER A 279 27.34 -6.20 21.19
CA SER A 279 28.05 -4.99 21.62
C SER A 279 27.96 -4.71 23.13
N GLN A 280 27.00 -5.33 23.82
CA GLN A 280 26.80 -5.23 25.27
C GLN A 280 27.07 -6.55 25.99
N ALA A 281 27.60 -7.57 25.29
CA ALA A 281 27.76 -8.93 25.81
C ALA A 281 26.45 -9.53 26.39
N ILE A 282 25.29 -9.15 25.81
CA ILE A 282 23.98 -9.68 26.19
C ILE A 282 23.64 -10.82 25.23
N ASP A 283 23.49 -12.01 25.79
CA ASP A 283 22.90 -13.18 25.15
C ASP A 283 22.10 -13.93 26.22
N MET A 284 20.78 -13.81 26.17
CA MET A 284 19.89 -14.40 27.17
C MET A 284 18.52 -14.75 26.59
N ALA A 285 17.87 -15.75 27.19
CA ALA A 285 16.44 -15.95 27.03
C ALA A 285 15.69 -15.21 28.15
N THR A 286 14.61 -14.53 27.80
CA THR A 286 13.73 -13.77 28.70
C THR A 286 12.31 -14.28 28.54
N PHE A 287 11.84 -15.05 29.53
CA PHE A 287 10.50 -15.63 29.49
C PHE A 287 9.62 -14.87 30.47
N TYR A 288 8.76 -14.02 29.93
CA TYR A 288 7.82 -13.25 30.74
C TYR A 288 6.65 -14.14 31.13
N SER A 289 6.55 -14.45 32.42
CA SER A 289 5.54 -15.31 33.01
C SER A 289 4.46 -14.46 33.67
N PHE A 290 3.20 -14.82 33.46
CA PHE A 290 2.04 -14.13 34.02
C PHE A 290 0.97 -15.13 34.46
N TYR A 291 0.40 -14.89 35.64
CA TYR A 291 -0.80 -15.56 36.13
C TYR A 291 -1.79 -14.51 36.67
N SER A 292 -3.04 -14.57 36.22
CA SER A 292 -4.05 -13.55 36.54
C SER A 292 -4.56 -13.56 38.00
N GLU A 293 -3.90 -14.29 38.90
CA GLU A 293 -4.20 -14.34 40.33
C GLU A 293 -2.93 -14.15 41.18
N PRO A 294 -3.05 -13.56 42.38
CA PRO A 294 -1.93 -13.36 43.28
C PRO A 294 -1.60 -14.65 44.05
N VAL A 295 -0.82 -15.53 43.45
CA VAL A 295 -0.37 -16.78 44.06
C VAL A 295 1.01 -16.64 44.72
N ALA A 296 1.29 -17.50 45.70
CA ALA A 296 2.58 -17.53 46.39
C ALA A 296 3.66 -18.36 45.66
N ALA A 297 3.26 -19.21 44.72
CA ALA A 297 4.12 -20.14 43.99
C ALA A 297 3.61 -20.32 42.56
N PRO A 298 4.48 -20.68 41.58
CA PRO A 298 4.06 -20.84 40.20
C PRO A 298 3.04 -21.99 40.04
N PRO A 299 1.90 -21.77 39.35
CA PRO A 299 0.91 -22.80 39.11
C PRO A 299 1.46 -23.90 38.19
N PRO A 300 0.88 -25.12 38.23
CA PRO A 300 1.41 -26.28 37.51
C PRO A 300 1.69 -26.05 36.02
N ALA A 301 0.84 -25.27 35.34
CA ALA A 301 0.97 -25.02 33.91
C ALA A 301 2.22 -24.20 33.52
N ILE A 302 2.78 -23.38 34.41
CA ILE A 302 4.01 -22.59 34.15
C ILE A 302 5.18 -23.00 35.03
N LYS A 303 4.97 -23.87 36.03
CA LYS A 303 6.00 -24.37 36.94
C LYS A 303 7.23 -24.94 36.22
N PRO A 304 7.13 -25.69 35.10
CA PRO A 304 8.31 -26.22 34.41
C PRO A 304 9.34 -25.15 34.01
N PHE A 305 8.91 -23.92 33.70
CA PHE A 305 9.84 -22.82 33.42
C PHE A 305 10.70 -22.43 34.63
N PHE A 306 10.20 -22.63 35.85
CA PHE A 306 10.91 -22.30 37.10
C PHE A 306 11.87 -23.42 37.54
N GLU A 307 11.79 -24.61 36.94
CA GLU A 307 12.65 -25.76 37.26
C GLU A 307 13.98 -25.69 36.50
N VAL A 308 14.06 -24.90 35.44
CA VAL A 308 15.30 -24.57 34.73
C VAL A 308 16.04 -23.46 35.49
N PRO A 309 17.35 -23.60 35.77
CA PRO A 309 18.11 -22.56 36.49
C PRO A 309 18.07 -21.19 35.78
N THR A 310 17.76 -20.14 36.53
CA THR A 310 17.70 -18.76 36.03
C THR A 310 18.89 -17.93 36.52
N ILE A 311 19.30 -16.95 35.72
CA ILE A 311 20.25 -15.90 36.11
C ILE A 311 19.56 -14.95 37.10
N VAL A 312 18.35 -14.53 36.73
CA VAL A 312 17.52 -13.60 37.48
C VAL A 312 16.07 -14.08 37.37
N ASN A 313 15.36 -14.06 38.49
CA ASN A 313 13.92 -14.29 38.56
C ASN A 313 13.26 -13.09 39.22
N THR A 314 12.42 -12.39 38.47
CA THR A 314 11.67 -11.22 38.95
C THR A 314 10.21 -11.53 39.21
N VAL A 315 9.76 -12.77 39.03
CA VAL A 315 8.36 -13.17 39.16
C VAL A 315 7.93 -13.07 40.62
N LYS A 316 6.91 -12.27 40.87
CA LYS A 316 6.28 -12.07 42.18
C LYS A 316 4.89 -11.47 41.99
N VAL A 317 4.15 -11.29 43.08
CA VAL A 317 2.90 -10.55 43.03
C VAL A 317 3.18 -9.07 42.68
N LYS A 318 2.49 -8.58 41.66
CA LYS A 318 2.55 -7.21 41.13
C LYS A 318 1.16 -6.76 40.72
N THR A 319 0.94 -5.46 40.57
CA THR A 319 -0.21 -4.95 39.83
C THR A 319 -0.04 -5.19 38.32
N VAL A 320 -1.15 -5.21 37.56
CA VAL A 320 -1.08 -5.29 36.08
C VAL A 320 -0.26 -4.14 35.49
N LYS A 321 -0.32 -2.94 36.09
CA LYS A 321 0.49 -1.79 35.69
C LYS A 321 1.99 -2.04 35.85
N GLU A 322 2.41 -2.49 37.03
CA GLU A 322 3.81 -2.83 37.29
C GLU A 322 4.30 -3.97 36.38
N ALA A 323 3.44 -4.96 36.10
CA ALA A 323 3.76 -6.02 35.16
C ALA A 323 4.01 -5.46 33.74
N ALA A 324 3.12 -4.59 33.25
CA ALA A 324 3.25 -3.98 31.93
C ALA A 324 4.43 -2.99 31.81
N ASP A 325 4.79 -2.32 32.91
CA ASP A 325 6.00 -1.48 32.98
C ASP A 325 7.26 -2.34 32.90
N GLU A 326 7.30 -3.43 33.67
CA GLU A 326 8.46 -4.31 33.71
C GLU A 326 8.74 -4.95 32.35
N LEU A 327 7.71 -5.46 31.65
CA LEU A 327 7.89 -6.03 30.31
C LEU A 327 8.35 -4.97 29.30
N GLY A 328 7.99 -3.69 29.51
CA GLY A 328 8.45 -2.58 28.67
C GLY A 328 9.90 -2.17 28.89
N THR A 329 10.56 -2.67 29.95
CA THR A 329 11.95 -2.32 30.28
C THR A 329 12.87 -2.71 29.13
N GLY A 330 13.59 -1.73 28.57
CA GLY A 330 14.46 -1.92 27.41
C GLY A 330 13.83 -1.54 26.07
N THR A 331 12.54 -1.18 26.03
CA THR A 331 11.92 -0.57 24.85
C THR A 331 12.39 0.88 24.73
N VAL A 332 13.27 1.17 23.78
CA VAL A 332 13.82 2.52 23.56
C VAL A 332 13.11 3.20 22.39
N ASN A 333 12.58 4.40 22.63
CA ASN A 333 12.02 5.24 21.57
C ASN A 333 13.14 5.98 20.81
N GLY A 334 12.88 6.30 19.55
CA GLY A 334 13.72 7.23 18.77
C GLY A 334 14.87 6.58 18.02
N LEU A 335 15.10 5.28 18.18
CA LEU A 335 15.94 4.50 17.26
C LEU A 335 15.15 4.11 16.01
N ARG A 336 15.85 3.60 15.00
CA ARG A 336 15.23 2.94 13.85
C ARG A 336 14.78 1.57 14.31
N GLN A 337 13.57 1.18 13.95
CA GLN A 337 12.94 -0.06 14.41
C GLN A 337 12.47 -0.87 13.20
N ASP A 338 12.50 -2.20 13.31
CA ASP A 338 11.85 -3.13 12.39
C ASP A 338 11.23 -4.27 13.20
N MET A 339 9.97 -4.61 12.89
CA MET A 339 9.34 -5.84 13.36
C MET A 339 8.90 -6.67 12.17
N ARG A 340 9.18 -7.98 12.21
CA ARG A 340 8.70 -8.94 11.21
C ARG A 340 8.00 -10.09 11.88
N THR A 341 6.92 -10.58 11.27
CA THR A 341 6.17 -11.72 11.80
C THR A 341 5.92 -12.82 10.79
N PHE A 342 5.80 -14.03 11.29
CA PHE A 342 5.23 -15.19 10.60
C PHE A 342 4.63 -16.11 11.65
N SER A 343 3.79 -17.06 11.25
CA SER A 343 3.22 -18.03 12.19
C SER A 343 3.60 -19.45 11.83
N ILE A 344 3.79 -20.27 12.86
CA ILE A 344 4.16 -21.68 12.75
C ILE A 344 3.26 -22.54 13.65
N ARG A 345 3.23 -23.84 13.39
CA ARG A 345 2.67 -24.84 14.29
C ARG A 345 3.72 -25.27 15.31
N ALA A 346 3.30 -25.48 16.55
CA ALA A 346 4.20 -25.75 17.68
C ALA A 346 5.11 -26.96 17.44
N ASN A 347 6.43 -26.77 17.58
CA ASN A 347 7.43 -27.83 17.47
C ASN A 347 8.79 -27.36 18.05
N ALA A 348 9.32 -28.05 19.05
CA ALA A 348 10.56 -27.68 19.73
C ALA A 348 11.78 -27.69 18.80
N GLY A 349 11.88 -28.68 17.90
CA GLY A 349 12.95 -28.78 16.93
C GLY A 349 12.98 -27.59 15.96
N LEU A 350 11.81 -27.16 15.49
CA LEU A 350 11.67 -25.97 14.66
C LEU A 350 12.02 -24.70 15.42
N TYR A 351 11.61 -24.56 16.69
CA TYR A 351 11.99 -23.40 17.51
C TYR A 351 13.51 -23.24 17.58
N LYS A 352 14.23 -24.35 17.83
CA LYS A 352 15.69 -24.36 17.87
C LYS A 352 16.30 -23.93 16.54
N GLN A 353 15.83 -24.48 15.42
CA GLN A 353 16.37 -24.13 14.09
C GLN A 353 16.15 -22.66 13.73
N LEU A 354 14.97 -22.12 14.07
CA LEU A 354 14.68 -20.69 13.87
C LEU A 354 15.55 -19.82 14.79
N PHE A 355 15.77 -20.25 16.04
CA PHE A 355 16.69 -19.60 16.96
C PHE A 355 18.12 -19.59 16.41
N ASP A 356 18.66 -20.73 15.99
CA ASP A 356 20.03 -20.83 15.46
C ASP A 356 20.23 -19.89 14.25
N LEU A 357 19.23 -19.83 13.35
CA LEU A 357 19.24 -18.95 12.18
C LEU A 357 19.18 -17.46 12.54
N TRP A 358 18.26 -17.08 13.43
CA TRP A 358 18.13 -15.70 13.91
C TRP A 358 19.38 -15.27 14.69
N HIS A 359 19.91 -16.12 15.56
CA HIS A 359 21.06 -15.85 16.41
C HIS A 359 22.34 -15.62 15.59
N SER A 360 22.58 -16.45 14.57
CA SER A 360 23.66 -16.24 13.60
C SER A 360 23.53 -14.89 12.88
N THR A 361 22.30 -14.53 12.47
CA THR A 361 22.01 -13.24 11.84
C THR A 361 22.26 -12.07 12.79
N ALA A 362 21.84 -12.19 14.05
CA ALA A 362 22.04 -11.20 15.11
C ALA A 362 23.52 -10.91 15.35
N ILE A 363 24.35 -11.95 15.39
CA ILE A 363 25.81 -11.83 15.52
C ILE A 363 26.42 -11.16 14.27
N GLY A 364 25.96 -11.53 13.07
CA GLY A 364 26.44 -10.97 11.81
C GLY A 364 26.25 -9.46 11.65
N LEU A 365 25.29 -8.88 12.38
CA LEU A 365 25.01 -7.44 12.40
C LEU A 365 25.56 -6.70 13.63
N SER A 366 26.38 -7.36 14.46
CA SER A 366 26.97 -6.81 15.70
C SER A 366 27.73 -5.49 15.55
N SER A 367 28.27 -5.19 14.37
CA SER A 367 28.98 -3.94 14.07
C SER A 367 28.05 -2.75 13.77
N THR A 368 26.75 -2.98 13.65
CA THR A 368 25.76 -1.94 13.33
C THR A 368 25.51 -1.07 14.56
N SER A 369 25.59 0.25 14.39
CA SER A 369 25.40 1.18 15.52
C SER A 369 23.98 1.10 16.07
N GLY A 370 23.85 1.03 17.41
CA GLY A 370 22.55 0.88 18.07
C GLY A 370 21.86 -0.47 17.82
N TRP A 371 22.61 -1.49 17.38
CA TRP A 371 22.07 -2.82 17.11
C TRP A 371 21.47 -3.44 18.37
N PHE A 372 20.20 -3.81 18.27
CA PHE A 372 19.51 -4.69 19.21
C PHE A 372 18.75 -5.72 18.39
N SER A 373 18.71 -6.96 18.87
CA SER A 373 17.89 -7.98 18.25
C SER A 373 17.18 -8.81 19.30
N ALA A 374 15.91 -9.11 19.03
CA ALA A 374 15.15 -10.10 19.78
C ALA A 374 14.29 -10.94 18.85
N MET A 375 14.00 -12.18 19.25
CA MET A 375 12.94 -12.99 18.68
C MET A 375 12.00 -13.46 19.79
N ALA A 376 10.70 -13.54 19.51
CA ALA A 376 9.71 -14.01 20.47
C ALA A 376 8.78 -15.05 19.85
N PHE A 377 8.44 -16.07 20.64
CA PHE A 377 7.44 -17.09 20.34
C PHE A 377 6.23 -16.86 21.24
N GLN A 378 5.06 -16.69 20.64
CA GLN A 378 3.84 -16.33 21.35
C GLN A 378 2.70 -17.26 20.96
N PRO A 379 2.28 -18.17 21.85
CA PRO A 379 1.24 -19.14 21.52
C PRO A 379 -0.14 -18.47 21.45
N ILE A 380 -0.89 -18.77 20.40
CA ILE A 380 -2.33 -18.58 20.30
C ILE A 380 -2.96 -19.93 20.66
N SER A 381 -3.53 -20.02 21.86
CA SER A 381 -4.16 -21.25 22.35
C SER A 381 -5.55 -21.45 21.75
N ASN A 382 -6.02 -22.70 21.77
CA ASN A 382 -7.40 -23.00 21.38
C ASN A 382 -8.41 -22.35 22.34
N SER A 383 -8.10 -22.28 23.63
CA SER A 383 -8.88 -21.54 24.63
C SER A 383 -9.10 -20.06 24.26
N MET A 384 -8.06 -19.38 23.76
CA MET A 384 -8.16 -18.00 23.29
C MET A 384 -9.09 -17.87 22.07
N ILE A 385 -8.99 -18.80 21.11
CA ILE A 385 -9.83 -18.78 19.90
C ILE A 385 -11.29 -18.97 20.30
N ARG A 386 -11.61 -20.00 21.10
CA ARG A 386 -12.98 -20.25 21.57
C ARG A 386 -13.55 -19.08 22.39
N ALA A 387 -12.76 -18.51 23.30
CA ALA A 387 -13.18 -17.33 24.05
C ALA A 387 -13.44 -16.11 23.15
N SER A 388 -12.74 -16.01 22.01
CA SER A 388 -12.98 -14.96 21.01
C SER A 388 -14.29 -15.21 20.25
N ASP A 389 -14.57 -16.45 19.88
CA ASP A 389 -15.79 -16.86 19.17
C ASP A 389 -17.04 -16.68 20.03
N GLU A 390 -16.98 -17.05 21.32
CA GLU A 390 -18.04 -16.82 22.31
C GLU A 390 -18.39 -15.33 22.46
N LYS A 391 -17.45 -14.43 22.14
CA LYS A 391 -17.62 -12.96 22.16
C LYS A 391 -17.93 -12.38 20.77
N GLY A 392 -18.61 -13.15 19.92
CA GLY A 392 -19.08 -12.74 18.60
C GLY A 392 -18.02 -12.82 17.48
N GLY A 393 -16.88 -13.46 17.75
CA GLY A 393 -15.82 -13.69 16.77
C GLY A 393 -15.11 -12.42 16.28
N ASN A 394 -14.27 -12.59 15.27
CA ASN A 394 -13.45 -11.54 14.67
C ASN A 394 -13.13 -11.89 13.20
N VAL A 395 -12.26 -11.12 12.54
CA VAL A 395 -11.88 -11.33 11.13
C VAL A 395 -10.53 -12.05 10.96
N LEU A 396 -9.94 -12.57 12.03
CA LEU A 396 -8.57 -13.10 12.00
C LEU A 396 -8.46 -14.45 11.29
N GLY A 397 -9.59 -15.13 11.05
CA GLY A 397 -9.64 -16.41 10.30
C GLY A 397 -8.96 -17.57 11.03
N LEU A 398 -8.95 -17.54 12.35
CA LEU A 398 -8.31 -18.53 13.20
C LEU A 398 -9.33 -19.54 13.70
N GLU A 399 -8.97 -20.81 13.64
CA GLU A 399 -9.79 -21.92 14.12
C GLU A 399 -8.96 -22.77 15.11
N PRO A 400 -9.59 -23.37 16.14
CA PRO A 400 -8.91 -24.30 17.03
C PRO A 400 -8.27 -25.45 16.25
N ALA A 401 -7.05 -25.84 16.61
CA ALA A 401 -6.30 -26.89 15.93
C ALA A 401 -5.56 -27.79 16.93
N THR A 402 -5.34 -29.05 16.56
CA THR A 402 -4.57 -29.99 17.39
C THR A 402 -3.15 -29.49 17.66
N ASP A 403 -2.53 -28.89 16.65
CA ASP A 403 -1.26 -28.18 16.79
C ASP A 403 -1.53 -26.68 16.97
N PRO A 404 -1.27 -26.11 18.15
CA PRO A 404 -1.53 -24.70 18.40
C PRO A 404 -0.63 -23.82 17.53
N LEU A 405 -1.13 -22.63 17.23
CA LEU A 405 -0.46 -21.65 16.42
C LEU A 405 0.52 -20.85 17.28
N ILE A 406 1.72 -20.61 16.77
CA ILE A 406 2.73 -19.76 17.39
C ILE A 406 2.99 -18.57 16.49
N VAL A 407 2.78 -17.37 17.00
CA VAL A 407 3.21 -16.13 16.36
C VAL A 407 4.69 -15.93 16.68
N VAL A 408 5.53 -15.93 15.64
CA VAL A 408 6.94 -15.57 15.75
C VAL A 408 7.06 -14.07 15.44
N ASN A 409 7.78 -13.35 16.28
CA ASN A 409 8.08 -11.93 16.10
C ASN A 409 9.60 -11.72 16.15
N TYR A 410 10.18 -11.21 15.07
CA TYR A 410 11.55 -10.70 15.06
C TYR A 410 11.54 -9.19 15.24
N GLN A 411 12.38 -8.69 16.14
CA GLN A 411 12.46 -7.28 16.51
C GLN A 411 13.91 -6.82 16.39
N PHE A 412 14.12 -5.69 15.72
CA PHE A 412 15.45 -5.14 15.49
C PHE A 412 15.46 -3.63 15.73
N THR A 413 16.56 -3.13 16.29
CA THR A 413 16.84 -1.68 16.36
C THR A 413 18.21 -1.36 15.78
N TRP A 414 18.35 -0.18 15.19
CA TRP A 414 19.64 0.40 14.82
C TRP A 414 19.57 1.93 14.84
N ALA A 415 20.72 2.61 14.85
CA ALA A 415 20.79 4.05 15.06
C ALA A 415 20.80 4.85 13.76
N LEU A 416 21.59 4.43 12.77
CA LEU A 416 21.98 5.30 11.65
C LEU A 416 21.24 4.93 10.35
N PRO A 417 20.66 5.91 9.62
CA PRO A 417 20.01 5.65 8.33
C PRO A 417 20.93 5.04 7.27
N ILE A 418 22.25 5.25 7.35
CA ILE A 418 23.21 4.68 6.40
C ILE A 418 23.23 3.15 6.43
N ASP A 419 22.79 2.54 7.53
CA ASP A 419 22.77 1.09 7.70
C ASP A 419 21.47 0.44 7.16
N ASP A 420 20.45 1.24 6.79
CA ASP A 420 19.12 0.75 6.41
C ASP A 420 19.16 -0.35 5.36
N GLN A 421 19.82 -0.09 4.23
CA GLN A 421 19.86 -1.01 3.10
C GLN A 421 20.48 -2.36 3.51
N LYS A 422 21.56 -2.33 4.29
CA LYS A 422 22.26 -3.52 4.78
C LYS A 422 21.39 -4.29 5.78
N VAL A 423 20.76 -3.59 6.71
CA VAL A 423 19.91 -4.17 7.76
C VAL A 423 18.67 -4.81 7.14
N TYR A 424 17.92 -4.09 6.31
CA TYR A 424 16.73 -4.62 5.64
C TYR A 424 17.05 -5.83 4.76
N ALA A 425 18.09 -5.75 3.91
CA ALA A 425 18.48 -6.89 3.06
C ALA A 425 18.87 -8.14 3.86
N THR A 426 19.47 -7.96 5.04
CA THR A 426 19.82 -9.07 5.94
C THR A 426 18.58 -9.67 6.61
N ILE A 427 17.66 -8.81 7.09
CA ILE A 427 16.39 -9.24 7.69
C ILE A 427 15.51 -9.98 6.67
N ASP A 428 15.44 -9.50 5.42
CA ASP A 428 14.64 -10.14 4.36
C ASP A 428 15.16 -11.56 4.04
N LYS A 429 16.48 -11.75 4.04
CA LYS A 429 17.10 -13.07 3.92
C LYS A 429 16.75 -13.98 5.10
N LEU A 430 16.83 -13.46 6.33
CA LEU A 430 16.42 -14.19 7.53
C LEU A 430 14.95 -14.60 7.47
N MET A 431 14.05 -13.71 7.05
CA MET A 431 12.61 -14.00 6.91
C MET A 431 12.35 -15.06 5.85
N THR A 432 13.02 -14.97 4.70
CA THR A 432 12.91 -15.95 3.62
C THR A 432 13.39 -17.33 4.07
N ALA A 433 14.56 -17.40 4.72
CA ALA A 433 15.10 -18.66 5.22
C ALA A 433 14.23 -19.25 6.34
N SER A 434 13.76 -18.44 7.29
CA SER A 434 12.89 -18.88 8.39
C SER A 434 11.58 -19.49 7.88
N THR A 435 10.91 -18.82 6.95
CA THR A 435 9.65 -19.29 6.38
C THR A 435 9.85 -20.53 5.51
N ASN A 436 10.97 -20.64 4.79
CA ASN A 436 11.33 -21.85 4.03
C ASN A 436 11.58 -23.06 4.93
N ILE A 437 12.26 -22.90 6.07
CA ILE A 437 12.48 -23.99 7.05
C ILE A 437 11.15 -24.47 7.61
N ALA A 438 10.27 -23.55 8.03
CA ALA A 438 8.96 -23.90 8.55
C ALA A 438 8.09 -24.58 7.47
N LYS A 439 8.18 -24.13 6.21
CA LYS A 439 7.44 -24.69 5.08
C LYS A 439 7.90 -26.10 4.71
N SER A 440 9.21 -26.36 4.69
CA SER A 440 9.76 -27.68 4.36
C SER A 440 9.36 -28.77 5.37
N GLN A 441 8.99 -28.36 6.58
CA GLN A 441 8.49 -29.26 7.64
C GLN A 441 6.96 -29.31 7.72
N ASN A 442 6.24 -28.65 6.80
CA ASN A 442 4.78 -28.50 6.82
C ASN A 442 4.26 -27.87 8.14
N ARG A 443 5.04 -26.92 8.68
CA ARG A 443 4.73 -26.22 9.94
C ARG A 443 4.46 -24.73 9.75
N LEU A 444 4.70 -24.15 8.58
CA LEU A 444 4.36 -22.75 8.29
C LEU A 444 2.82 -22.59 8.24
N ALA A 445 2.30 -21.64 8.99
CA ALA A 445 0.89 -21.27 8.97
C ALA A 445 0.69 -19.99 8.14
N GLN A 446 -0.49 -19.86 7.53
CA GLN A 446 -0.82 -18.72 6.67
C GLN A 446 -0.87 -17.40 7.44
N TYR A 447 -1.44 -17.42 8.65
CA TYR A 447 -1.75 -16.24 9.45
C TYR A 447 -0.51 -15.39 9.77
N LEU A 448 -0.68 -14.07 9.68
CA LEU A 448 0.30 -13.05 10.10
C LEU A 448 -0.37 -12.11 11.09
N TYR A 449 0.29 -11.85 12.23
CA TYR A 449 -0.25 -10.93 13.22
C TYR A 449 -0.03 -9.47 12.79
N LEU A 450 -1.12 -8.76 12.50
CA LEU A 450 -1.09 -7.41 11.90
C LEU A 450 -0.23 -6.40 12.66
N ASN A 451 -0.27 -6.42 14.00
CA ASN A 451 0.46 -5.45 14.81
C ASN A 451 1.98 -5.66 14.84
N TYR A 452 2.49 -6.78 14.31
CA TYR A 452 3.93 -7.03 14.10
C TYR A 452 4.33 -7.03 12.62
N ALA A 453 3.38 -6.78 11.72
CA ALA A 453 3.64 -6.84 10.28
C ALA A 453 4.32 -5.55 9.78
N ASN A 454 5.32 -5.73 8.92
CA ASN A 454 6.00 -4.62 8.25
C ASN A 454 5.30 -4.21 6.93
N PHE A 455 5.69 -3.08 6.33
CA PHE A 455 5.05 -2.48 5.14
C PHE A 455 5.03 -3.39 3.91
N ASP A 456 5.93 -4.36 3.82
CA ASP A 456 6.04 -5.34 2.74
C ASP A 456 5.21 -6.61 3.00
N GLN A 457 4.73 -6.81 4.23
CA GLN A 457 3.85 -7.93 4.59
C GLN A 457 2.38 -7.60 4.30
N ARG A 458 1.55 -8.64 4.11
CA ARG A 458 0.12 -8.49 3.75
C ARG A 458 -0.78 -9.19 4.78
N PRO A 459 -0.86 -8.69 6.02
CA PRO A 459 -1.54 -9.40 7.10
C PRO A 459 -3.03 -9.64 6.86
N LEU A 460 -3.77 -8.71 6.26
CA LEU A 460 -5.19 -8.94 5.97
C LEU A 460 -5.41 -10.08 4.94
N GLN A 461 -4.48 -10.28 4.02
CA GLN A 461 -4.54 -11.40 3.06
C GLN A 461 -4.25 -12.75 3.73
N SER A 462 -3.58 -12.72 4.89
CA SER A 462 -3.24 -13.91 5.66
C SER A 462 -4.43 -14.52 6.41
N TYR A 463 -5.55 -13.79 6.54
CA TYR A 463 -6.75 -14.23 7.28
C TYR A 463 -7.64 -15.20 6.49
N GLY A 464 -7.26 -15.53 5.25
CA GLY A 464 -8.07 -16.34 4.34
C GLY A 464 -8.98 -15.50 3.44
N SER A 465 -9.38 -16.07 2.31
CA SER A 465 -10.18 -15.38 1.28
C SER A 465 -11.52 -14.89 1.83
N THR A 466 -12.23 -15.73 2.58
CA THR A 466 -13.54 -15.39 3.17
C THR A 466 -13.46 -14.14 4.05
N GLN A 467 -12.46 -14.04 4.92
CA GLN A 467 -12.30 -12.88 5.80
C GLN A 467 -11.88 -11.64 5.02
N LEU A 468 -10.99 -11.81 4.03
CA LEU A 468 -10.54 -10.71 3.18
C LEU A 468 -11.69 -10.12 2.34
N ASP A 469 -12.56 -10.97 1.79
CA ASP A 469 -13.70 -10.54 1.00
C ASP A 469 -14.75 -9.86 1.88
N PHE A 470 -15.03 -10.40 3.07
CA PHE A 470 -15.85 -9.72 4.08
C PHE A 470 -15.30 -8.31 4.43
N LEU A 471 -13.99 -8.18 4.67
CA LEU A 471 -13.36 -6.88 4.95
C LEU A 471 -13.49 -5.91 3.78
N ARG A 472 -13.43 -6.40 2.53
CA ARG A 472 -13.62 -5.57 1.33
C ARG A 472 -15.06 -5.09 1.18
N GLU A 473 -16.03 -5.95 1.46
CA GLU A 473 -17.46 -5.60 1.44
C GLU A 473 -17.78 -4.54 2.49
N VAL A 474 -17.31 -4.73 3.73
CA VAL A 474 -17.48 -3.74 4.79
C VAL A 474 -16.79 -2.43 4.43
N LYS A 475 -15.57 -2.48 3.87
CA LYS A 475 -14.89 -1.26 3.39
C LYS A 475 -15.72 -0.56 2.33
N ALA A 476 -16.24 -1.28 1.33
CA ALA A 476 -17.07 -0.69 0.29
C ALA A 476 -18.35 -0.04 0.84
N LYS A 477 -18.86 -0.49 2.00
CA LYS A 477 -20.04 0.11 2.64
C LYS A 477 -19.73 1.36 3.46
N TYR A 478 -18.66 1.34 4.27
CA TYR A 478 -18.38 2.40 5.26
C TYR A 478 -17.30 3.40 4.81
N ASP A 479 -16.49 3.01 3.82
CA ASP A 479 -15.49 3.83 3.16
C ASP A 479 -15.52 3.60 1.62
N PRO A 480 -16.70 3.75 0.96
CA PRO A 480 -16.92 3.42 -0.46
C PRO A 480 -15.98 4.18 -1.40
N ASN A 481 -15.76 5.45 -1.07
CA ASN A 481 -14.94 6.35 -1.86
C ASN A 481 -13.46 6.20 -1.56
N ARG A 482 -13.13 5.31 -0.63
CA ARG A 482 -11.83 5.16 0.01
C ARG A 482 -11.32 6.47 0.60
N VAL A 483 -10.80 6.40 1.81
CA VAL A 483 -9.63 7.21 2.14
C VAL A 483 -8.43 6.57 1.41
N GLY A 484 -8.36 6.80 0.09
CA GLY A 484 -7.27 6.41 -0.82
C GLY A 484 -7.35 5.04 -1.55
N ASP A 485 -7.03 5.08 -2.85
CA ASP A 485 -6.34 4.11 -3.78
C ASP A 485 -6.84 4.37 -5.24
N ILE A 486 -6.84 5.64 -5.62
CA ILE A 486 -7.46 6.31 -6.79
C ILE A 486 -9.00 6.36 -6.81
N THR A 487 -9.53 7.57 -6.67
CA THR A 487 -10.96 7.89 -6.82
C THR A 487 -11.08 9.04 -7.81
N LEU A 488 -11.55 8.75 -9.01
CA LEU A 488 -11.67 9.78 -10.05
C LEU A 488 -12.80 10.74 -9.66
N GLN A 489 -12.50 12.04 -9.62
CA GLN A 489 -13.51 13.07 -9.34
C GLN A 489 -14.35 13.40 -10.58
N HIS A 490 -13.90 12.95 -11.76
CA HIS A 490 -14.62 13.05 -13.01
C HIS A 490 -14.16 11.96 -13.98
N ARG A 491 -14.93 11.75 -15.06
CA ARG A 491 -14.68 10.71 -16.06
C ARG A 491 -13.95 11.20 -17.32
N VAL A 492 -13.23 12.32 -17.20
CA VAL A 492 -12.34 12.89 -18.23
C VAL A 492 -10.91 12.41 -17.94
N ILE A 493 -10.30 11.70 -18.89
CA ILE A 493 -8.96 11.09 -18.75
C ILE A 493 -8.02 11.69 -19.79
N LEU A 494 -6.75 11.92 -19.44
CA LEU A 494 -5.71 12.19 -20.46
C LEU A 494 -5.36 10.88 -21.15
N ALA A 495 -5.67 10.80 -22.44
CA ALA A 495 -5.26 9.65 -23.25
C ALA A 495 -3.73 9.61 -23.38
N PRO A 496 -3.14 8.41 -23.54
CA PRO A 496 -1.72 8.25 -23.80
C PRO A 496 -1.35 8.84 -25.17
N LEU A 497 -0.34 9.71 -25.19
CA LEU A 497 0.02 10.54 -26.36
C LEU A 497 1.54 10.67 -26.48
N THR A 498 2.18 9.95 -27.40
CA THR A 498 3.62 10.13 -27.68
C THR A 498 3.92 11.55 -28.15
N ARG A 499 4.87 12.23 -27.46
CA ARG A 499 5.25 13.60 -27.79
C ARG A 499 6.73 13.78 -28.12
N PHE A 500 7.60 12.77 -28.03
CA PHE A 500 9.01 12.89 -28.44
C PHE A 500 9.81 13.97 -27.66
N ARG A 501 9.55 14.13 -26.36
CA ARG A 501 10.25 15.11 -25.48
C ARG A 501 11.23 14.45 -24.48
N ALA A 502 11.67 13.22 -24.75
CA ALA A 502 12.82 12.63 -24.05
C ALA A 502 14.13 12.98 -24.78
N ASN A 503 15.27 12.89 -24.09
CA ASN A 503 16.58 13.02 -24.74
C ASN A 503 16.96 11.75 -25.51
N ASN A 504 18.17 11.71 -26.05
CA ASN A 504 18.68 10.59 -26.84
C ASN A 504 18.88 9.32 -25.99
N GLU A 505 18.97 9.46 -24.68
CA GLU A 505 19.06 8.37 -23.70
C GLU A 505 17.68 7.91 -23.20
N HIS A 506 16.61 8.38 -23.84
CA HIS A 506 15.22 8.09 -23.48
C HIS A 506 14.84 8.56 -22.05
N VAL A 507 15.57 9.52 -21.50
CA VAL A 507 15.27 10.16 -20.21
C VAL A 507 14.38 11.37 -20.45
N HIS A 508 13.24 11.39 -19.75
CA HIS A 508 12.35 12.55 -19.78
C HIS A 508 13.03 13.81 -19.26
N GLN A 509 12.80 14.93 -19.95
CA GLN A 509 13.26 16.23 -19.52
C GLN A 509 12.24 16.88 -18.58
N ASN A 510 12.67 17.87 -17.78
CA ASN A 510 11.80 18.57 -16.81
C ASN A 510 10.51 19.16 -17.42
N ILE A 511 10.53 19.47 -18.71
CA ILE A 511 9.36 19.96 -19.43
C ILE A 511 8.21 18.95 -19.49
N ALA A 512 8.50 17.65 -19.48
CA ALA A 512 7.48 16.61 -19.40
C ALA A 512 6.78 16.64 -18.04
N ALA A 513 7.52 16.85 -16.96
CA ALA A 513 6.96 16.98 -15.63
C ALA A 513 6.03 18.20 -15.51
N GLU A 514 6.36 19.32 -16.17
CA GLU A 514 5.46 20.47 -16.31
C GLU A 514 4.21 20.14 -17.14
N TYR A 515 4.36 19.43 -18.26
CA TYR A 515 3.25 19.04 -19.12
C TYR A 515 2.19 18.19 -18.42
N TYR A 516 2.61 17.18 -17.66
CA TYR A 516 1.68 16.34 -16.89
C TYR A 516 1.13 17.11 -15.68
N GLU A 517 1.92 17.95 -15.01
CA GLU A 517 1.43 18.80 -13.92
C GLU A 517 0.28 19.72 -14.39
N GLN A 518 0.43 20.37 -15.53
CA GLN A 518 -0.60 21.25 -16.11
C GLN A 518 -1.93 20.53 -16.35
N ARG A 519 -1.89 19.23 -16.65
CA ARG A 519 -3.08 18.39 -16.92
C ARG A 519 -3.63 17.70 -15.68
N ALA A 520 -2.89 17.76 -14.58
CA ALA A 520 -3.27 17.22 -13.28
C ALA A 520 -4.01 18.23 -12.41
N GLU A 521 -4.17 19.49 -12.85
CA GLU A 521 -4.62 20.61 -12.01
C GLU A 521 -6.02 20.48 -11.41
N VAL A 522 -6.89 19.68 -12.04
CA VAL A 522 -8.18 19.31 -11.45
C VAL A 522 -7.95 18.06 -10.61
N PRO A 523 -8.06 18.12 -9.27
CA PRO A 523 -7.79 16.96 -8.42
C PRO A 523 -8.67 15.76 -8.78
N GLY A 524 -8.11 14.57 -8.67
CA GLY A 524 -8.78 13.33 -9.06
C GLY A 524 -8.83 13.08 -10.57
N THR A 525 -8.06 13.81 -11.38
CA THR A 525 -7.86 13.49 -12.80
C THR A 525 -7.00 12.24 -12.93
N LEU A 526 -7.36 11.32 -13.82
CA LEU A 526 -6.45 10.25 -14.25
C LEU A 526 -5.70 10.68 -15.52
N LEU A 527 -4.39 10.56 -15.46
CA LEU A 527 -3.51 10.71 -16.61
C LEU A 527 -2.94 9.35 -17.01
N ILE A 528 -2.93 9.06 -18.31
CA ILE A 528 -2.17 7.94 -18.86
C ILE A 528 -1.02 8.54 -19.65
N THR A 529 0.21 8.15 -19.31
CA THR A 529 1.41 8.74 -19.92
C THR A 529 1.45 8.47 -21.41
N GLU A 530 2.31 9.21 -22.09
CA GLU A 530 2.84 8.75 -23.35
C GLU A 530 3.43 7.34 -23.27
N ALA A 531 3.38 6.65 -24.42
CA ALA A 531 3.86 5.29 -24.54
C ALA A 531 5.36 5.24 -24.21
N THR A 532 5.74 4.36 -23.31
CA THR A 532 7.08 4.30 -22.72
C THR A 532 7.72 2.95 -22.98
N PHE A 533 8.93 2.97 -23.53
CA PHE A 533 9.66 1.75 -23.87
C PHE A 533 10.00 0.94 -22.62
N ILE A 534 9.66 -0.35 -22.66
CA ILE A 534 9.92 -1.29 -21.55
C ILE A 534 11.41 -1.66 -21.43
N ALA A 535 12.16 -1.50 -22.52
CA ALA A 535 13.59 -1.76 -22.64
C ALA A 535 14.12 -1.09 -23.91
N ALA A 536 15.44 -0.93 -24.02
CA ALA A 536 16.08 -0.46 -25.25
C ALA A 536 15.74 -1.37 -26.45
N GLU A 537 15.80 -2.69 -26.27
CA GLU A 537 15.44 -3.69 -27.32
C GLU A 537 13.96 -3.66 -27.74
N ALA A 538 13.11 -2.94 -27.02
CA ALA A 538 11.68 -2.77 -27.36
C ALA A 538 11.37 -1.44 -28.07
N GLY A 539 12.39 -0.59 -28.25
CA GLY A 539 12.30 0.74 -28.83
C GLY A 539 12.47 0.75 -30.35
N GLY A 540 13.16 1.79 -30.86
CA GLY A 540 13.33 2.01 -32.29
C GLY A 540 12.72 3.33 -32.81
N TYR A 541 12.38 4.25 -31.90
CA TYR A 541 12.18 5.66 -32.20
C TYR A 541 13.05 6.53 -31.29
N LYS A 542 13.63 7.59 -31.84
CA LYS A 542 14.40 8.57 -31.05
C LYS A 542 13.48 9.37 -30.14
N ASN A 543 13.99 9.85 -29.01
CA ASN A 543 13.34 10.84 -28.14
C ASN A 543 12.00 10.42 -27.50
N VAL A 544 11.66 9.13 -27.51
CA VAL A 544 10.58 8.52 -26.71
C VAL A 544 11.12 8.13 -25.33
N PRO A 545 10.37 8.25 -24.22
CA PRO A 545 10.86 7.88 -22.90
C PRO A 545 10.99 6.35 -22.68
N GLY A 546 11.91 5.96 -21.81
CA GLY A 546 12.12 4.59 -21.32
C GLY A 546 11.88 4.44 -19.81
N ILE A 547 11.95 3.21 -19.29
CA ILE A 547 11.83 2.91 -17.84
C ILE A 547 12.70 1.71 -17.38
N TRP A 548 13.90 1.54 -17.94
CA TRP A 548 14.83 0.48 -17.54
C TRP A 548 16.06 0.98 -16.77
N SER A 549 16.50 2.22 -17.01
CA SER A 549 17.64 2.82 -16.30
C SER A 549 17.22 3.59 -15.05
N GLU A 550 18.15 3.80 -14.13
CA GLU A 550 17.89 4.58 -12.91
C GLU A 550 17.57 6.05 -13.24
N GLU A 551 18.25 6.65 -14.21
CA GLU A 551 17.99 8.03 -14.64
C GLU A 551 16.58 8.19 -15.21
N GLN A 552 16.12 7.22 -16.01
CA GLN A 552 14.76 7.18 -16.55
C GLN A 552 13.73 7.04 -15.43
N ILE A 553 13.97 6.15 -14.47
CA ILE A 553 13.10 5.95 -13.31
C ILE A 553 12.99 7.22 -12.47
N LEU A 554 14.11 7.92 -12.21
CA LEU A 554 14.14 9.17 -11.46
C LEU A 554 13.44 10.30 -12.21
N ALA A 555 13.61 10.40 -13.53
CA ALA A 555 12.89 11.37 -14.35
C ALA A 555 11.38 11.14 -14.31
N TRP A 556 10.94 9.89 -14.42
CA TRP A 556 9.53 9.53 -14.27
C TRP A 556 9.01 9.76 -12.86
N LYS A 557 9.81 9.48 -11.83
CA LYS A 557 9.45 9.77 -10.45
C LYS A 557 9.13 11.25 -10.24
N ASN A 558 9.92 12.16 -10.84
CA ASN A 558 9.63 13.59 -10.80
C ASN A 558 8.29 13.95 -11.45
N VAL A 559 7.95 13.31 -12.58
CA VAL A 559 6.63 13.48 -13.23
C VAL A 559 5.51 13.02 -12.28
N VAL A 560 5.63 11.80 -11.74
CA VAL A 560 4.65 11.20 -10.83
C VAL A 560 4.45 12.07 -9.60
N ASP A 561 5.54 12.49 -8.95
CA ASP A 561 5.50 13.32 -7.74
C ASP A 561 4.76 14.65 -8.01
N ARG A 562 4.95 15.28 -9.18
CA ARG A 562 4.23 16.52 -9.56
C ARG A 562 2.74 16.30 -9.82
N VAL A 563 2.36 15.16 -10.42
CA VAL A 563 0.95 14.82 -10.65
C VAL A 563 0.24 14.50 -9.33
N HIS A 564 0.88 13.71 -8.47
CA HIS A 564 0.38 13.40 -7.13
C HIS A 564 0.27 14.65 -6.25
N ALA A 565 1.18 15.62 -6.40
CA ALA A 565 1.09 16.91 -5.71
C ALA A 565 -0.17 17.73 -6.09
N LYS A 566 -0.81 17.46 -7.24
CA LYS A 566 -2.11 18.04 -7.61
C LYS A 566 -3.31 17.22 -7.14
N GLY A 567 -3.09 16.13 -6.39
CA GLY A 567 -4.16 15.23 -5.96
C GLY A 567 -4.76 14.41 -7.11
N SER A 568 -4.02 14.24 -8.20
CA SER A 568 -4.41 13.49 -9.40
C SER A 568 -3.58 12.20 -9.51
N TYR A 569 -3.95 11.34 -10.46
CA TYR A 569 -3.41 9.99 -10.62
C TYR A 569 -2.73 9.82 -11.97
N ILE A 570 -1.76 8.92 -12.04
CA ILE A 570 -1.04 8.66 -13.29
C ILE A 570 -0.68 7.18 -13.47
N PHE A 571 -0.94 6.66 -14.68
CA PHE A 571 -0.56 5.32 -15.12
C PHE A 571 0.50 5.41 -16.22
N LEU A 572 1.53 4.57 -16.13
CA LEU A 572 2.56 4.47 -17.17
C LEU A 572 2.10 3.50 -18.27
N GLN A 573 2.02 3.96 -19.53
CA GLN A 573 1.72 3.07 -20.65
C GLN A 573 3.00 2.34 -21.11
N LEU A 574 3.00 1.00 -20.98
CA LEU A 574 4.12 0.12 -21.33
C LEU A 574 4.07 -0.24 -22.82
N TRP A 575 5.21 -0.06 -23.50
CA TRP A 575 5.28 -0.13 -24.95
C TRP A 575 6.47 -0.94 -25.46
N ALA A 576 6.19 -1.84 -26.41
CA ALA A 576 7.15 -2.45 -27.31
C ALA A 576 6.62 -2.31 -28.75
N ILE A 577 7.44 -1.78 -29.66
CA ILE A 577 6.90 -1.26 -30.93
C ILE A 577 6.97 -2.24 -32.09
N GLY A 578 7.84 -3.26 -32.00
CA GLY A 578 7.97 -4.31 -33.02
C GLY A 578 8.24 -3.72 -34.41
N ARG A 579 7.50 -4.17 -35.43
CA ARG A 579 7.69 -3.71 -36.83
C ARG A 579 7.37 -2.23 -37.07
N ALA A 580 6.92 -1.50 -36.05
CA ALA A 580 6.77 -0.06 -36.15
C ALA A 580 8.11 0.67 -36.00
N ALA A 581 9.14 0.04 -35.42
CA ALA A 581 10.46 0.63 -35.27
C ALA A 581 11.03 1.16 -36.60
N GLU A 582 11.81 2.23 -36.53
CA GLU A 582 12.67 2.65 -37.62
C GLU A 582 13.91 1.73 -37.65
N PRO A 583 14.13 0.93 -38.71
CA PRO A 583 15.22 -0.06 -38.74
C PRO A 583 16.59 0.55 -38.48
N ASP A 584 16.87 1.72 -39.08
CA ASP A 584 18.12 2.44 -38.87
C ASP A 584 18.35 2.84 -37.41
N VAL A 585 17.28 3.16 -36.67
CA VAL A 585 17.36 3.56 -35.26
C VAL A 585 17.63 2.35 -34.37
N ILE A 586 16.84 1.28 -34.51
CA ILE A 586 17.00 0.10 -33.65
C ILE A 586 18.32 -0.62 -33.90
N HIS A 587 18.81 -0.62 -35.16
CA HIS A 587 20.14 -1.14 -35.49
C HIS A 587 21.27 -0.28 -34.94
N ALA A 588 21.13 1.06 -34.95
CA ALA A 588 22.09 1.94 -34.31
C ALA A 588 22.18 1.73 -32.79
N GLU A 589 21.08 1.29 -32.16
CA GLU A 589 21.03 0.91 -30.74
C GLU A 589 21.55 -0.52 -30.47
N GLY A 590 21.87 -1.29 -31.52
CA GLY A 590 22.47 -2.62 -31.41
C GLY A 590 21.47 -3.76 -31.21
N TYR A 591 20.18 -3.54 -31.51
CA TYR A 591 19.11 -4.52 -31.32
C TYR A 591 18.47 -4.94 -32.64
N PRO A 592 17.91 -6.16 -32.73
CA PRO A 592 17.28 -6.63 -33.95
C PRO A 592 15.94 -5.92 -34.20
N TYR A 593 15.65 -5.62 -35.48
CA TYR A 593 14.33 -5.22 -35.90
C TYR A 593 13.37 -6.43 -35.94
N VAL A 594 12.30 -6.42 -35.14
CA VAL A 594 11.50 -7.64 -34.83
C VAL A 594 9.99 -7.46 -34.94
N SER A 595 9.26 -8.56 -35.06
CA SER A 595 7.79 -8.62 -35.08
C SER A 595 7.28 -10.02 -34.72
N SER A 596 5.95 -10.21 -34.72
CA SER A 596 5.32 -11.53 -34.61
C SER A 596 5.68 -12.46 -35.77
N SER A 597 5.86 -11.92 -36.97
CA SER A 597 6.20 -12.61 -38.22
C SER A 597 6.93 -11.67 -39.20
N PRO A 598 7.58 -12.17 -40.26
CA PRO A 598 8.32 -11.35 -41.23
C PRO A 598 7.39 -10.65 -42.23
N THR A 599 6.40 -9.93 -41.72
CA THR A 599 5.41 -9.19 -42.51
C THR A 599 5.84 -7.74 -42.66
N LEU A 600 6.28 -7.38 -43.86
CA LEU A 600 6.72 -6.03 -44.23
C LEU A 600 5.60 -5.01 -44.00
N LEU A 601 5.95 -3.87 -43.40
CA LEU A 601 5.09 -2.70 -43.29
C LEU A 601 5.29 -1.82 -44.53
N GLU A 602 4.22 -1.27 -45.10
CA GLU A 602 4.24 -0.60 -46.42
C GLU A 602 5.26 0.55 -46.53
N ASP A 603 5.49 1.28 -45.44
CA ASP A 603 6.43 2.40 -45.35
C ASP A 603 7.83 1.99 -44.84
N ARG A 604 8.15 0.70 -44.85
CA ARG A 604 9.45 0.15 -44.43
C ARG A 604 10.16 -0.54 -45.59
N ALA A 605 11.48 -0.39 -45.64
CA ALA A 605 12.34 -1.05 -46.63
C ALA A 605 12.85 -2.42 -46.16
N GLU A 606 12.84 -2.66 -44.86
CA GLU A 606 13.35 -3.88 -44.24
C GLU A 606 12.20 -4.72 -43.66
N THR A 607 12.29 -6.04 -43.84
CA THR A 607 11.36 -7.00 -43.24
C THR A 607 11.80 -7.33 -41.80
N PRO A 608 10.91 -7.24 -40.80
CA PRO A 608 11.27 -7.57 -39.43
C PRO A 608 11.59 -9.05 -39.25
N LYS A 609 12.48 -9.35 -38.31
CA LYS A 609 12.74 -10.72 -37.89
C LYS A 609 11.57 -11.23 -37.04
N GLU A 610 11.14 -12.47 -37.30
CA GLU A 610 10.19 -13.17 -36.45
C GLU A 610 10.82 -13.47 -35.07
N LEU A 611 10.15 -13.09 -33.98
CA LEU A 611 10.59 -13.42 -32.62
C LEU A 611 10.60 -14.93 -32.40
N THR A 612 11.67 -15.43 -31.77
CA THR A 612 11.72 -16.82 -31.28
C THR A 612 10.87 -16.97 -30.02
N LYS A 613 10.63 -18.21 -29.58
CA LYS A 613 9.88 -18.46 -28.33
C LYS A 613 10.65 -17.95 -27.11
N GLU A 614 11.97 -18.03 -27.17
CA GLU A 614 12.88 -17.49 -26.17
C GLU A 614 12.78 -15.96 -26.13
N ASP A 615 12.74 -15.30 -27.30
CA ASP A 615 12.54 -13.85 -27.36
C ASP A 615 11.16 -13.47 -26.80
N ILE A 616 10.10 -14.21 -27.12
CA ILE A 616 8.75 -13.96 -26.58
C ILE A 616 8.74 -13.99 -25.05
N LYS A 617 9.33 -15.02 -24.44
CA LYS A 617 9.48 -15.11 -22.98
C LYS A 617 10.28 -13.93 -22.43
N ARG A 618 11.36 -13.55 -23.12
CA ARG A 618 12.18 -12.41 -22.75
C ARG A 618 11.38 -11.10 -22.76
N TYR A 619 10.58 -10.83 -23.80
CA TYR A 619 9.73 -9.63 -23.83
C TYR A 619 8.69 -9.62 -22.70
N ILE A 620 8.10 -10.76 -22.34
CA ILE A 620 7.20 -10.85 -21.18
C ILE A 620 7.93 -10.42 -19.89
N GLU A 621 9.15 -10.88 -19.68
CA GLU A 621 9.97 -10.46 -18.53
C GLU A 621 10.32 -8.96 -18.56
N LEU A 622 10.55 -8.39 -19.74
CA LEU A 622 10.77 -6.95 -19.90
C LEU A 622 9.53 -6.15 -19.49
N TYR A 623 8.33 -6.57 -19.90
CA TYR A 623 7.08 -5.95 -19.44
C TYR A 623 6.95 -6.01 -17.91
N VAL A 624 7.26 -7.16 -17.30
CA VAL A 624 7.25 -7.34 -15.85
C VAL A 624 8.23 -6.39 -15.17
N GLN A 625 9.46 -6.29 -15.65
CA GLN A 625 10.49 -5.44 -15.04
C GLN A 625 10.13 -3.96 -15.19
N ALA A 626 9.64 -3.54 -16.35
CA ALA A 626 9.18 -2.18 -16.59
C ALA A 626 7.99 -1.83 -15.69
N ALA A 627 7.03 -2.73 -15.52
CA ALA A 627 5.91 -2.55 -14.60
C ALA A 627 6.37 -2.38 -13.14
N LYS A 628 7.32 -3.21 -12.69
CA LYS A 628 7.90 -3.10 -11.35
C LYS A 628 8.63 -1.77 -11.17
N ASN A 629 9.42 -1.34 -12.16
CA ASN A 629 10.12 -0.06 -12.12
C ASN A 629 9.12 1.11 -12.04
N ALA A 630 8.05 1.07 -12.83
CA ALA A 630 7.01 2.09 -12.79
C ALA A 630 6.33 2.17 -11.41
N VAL A 631 5.78 1.06 -10.93
CA VAL A 631 4.93 1.07 -9.71
C VAL A 631 5.75 1.16 -8.43
N PHE A 632 6.83 0.39 -8.30
CA PHE A 632 7.56 0.27 -7.04
C PHE A 632 8.75 1.22 -6.91
N LYS A 633 9.27 1.77 -8.02
CA LYS A 633 10.39 2.73 -7.98
C LYS A 633 9.96 4.15 -8.35
N ALA A 634 9.31 4.33 -9.50
CA ALA A 634 8.87 5.66 -9.95
C ALA A 634 7.59 6.14 -9.24
N GLY A 635 6.81 5.24 -8.65
CA GLY A 635 5.65 5.56 -7.81
C GLY A 635 4.31 5.66 -8.54
N PHE A 636 4.21 5.19 -9.78
CA PHE A 636 2.95 5.22 -10.55
C PHE A 636 1.81 4.50 -9.83
N ASP A 637 0.58 5.00 -10.02
CA ASP A 637 -0.63 4.38 -9.47
C ASP A 637 -0.90 3.00 -10.11
N GLY A 638 -0.45 2.82 -11.36
CA GLY A 638 -0.47 1.57 -12.08
C GLY A 638 0.16 1.68 -13.47
N VAL A 639 -0.07 0.67 -14.31
CA VAL A 639 0.44 0.60 -15.69
C VAL A 639 -0.67 0.22 -16.66
N GLU A 640 -0.56 0.70 -17.90
CA GLU A 640 -1.40 0.29 -19.02
C GLU A 640 -0.57 -0.52 -20.04
N ILE A 641 -0.98 -1.74 -20.35
CA ILE A 641 -0.36 -2.54 -21.42
C ILE A 641 -0.85 -2.02 -22.78
N HIS A 642 0.07 -1.58 -23.64
CA HIS A 642 -0.29 -1.08 -24.97
C HIS A 642 -0.48 -2.23 -25.98
N SER A 643 -1.71 -2.77 -26.07
CA SER A 643 -2.10 -3.82 -27.04
C SER A 643 -2.97 -3.26 -28.18
N ALA A 644 -2.55 -2.12 -28.72
CA ALA A 644 -3.31 -1.32 -29.69
C ALA A 644 -2.37 -0.65 -30.70
N ASN A 645 -2.95 -0.01 -31.71
CA ASN A 645 -2.31 0.80 -32.75
C ASN A 645 -1.20 0.09 -33.54
N GLY A 646 -1.27 -1.21 -33.72
CA GLY A 646 -0.35 -2.00 -34.54
C GLY A 646 1.03 -2.23 -33.92
N TYR A 647 1.18 -2.03 -32.61
CA TYR A 647 2.41 -2.32 -31.88
C TYR A 647 2.53 -3.78 -31.47
N LEU A 648 3.68 -4.16 -30.89
CA LEU A 648 4.08 -5.57 -30.80
C LEU A 648 3.00 -6.52 -30.24
N PRO A 649 2.28 -6.21 -29.15
CA PRO A 649 1.23 -7.12 -28.68
C PRO A 649 0.07 -7.28 -29.68
N GLU A 650 -0.32 -6.21 -30.38
CA GLU A 650 -1.36 -6.28 -31.41
C GLU A 650 -0.86 -6.92 -32.72
N GLN A 651 0.44 -6.81 -33.03
CA GLN A 651 1.09 -7.55 -34.12
C GLN A 651 0.98 -9.06 -33.92
N PHE A 652 0.95 -9.55 -32.67
CA PHE A 652 0.62 -10.96 -32.37
C PHE A 652 -0.87 -11.27 -32.50
N LEU A 653 -1.76 -10.36 -32.09
CA LEU A 653 -3.21 -10.58 -32.11
C LEU A 653 -3.78 -10.73 -33.53
N GLN A 654 -3.35 -9.86 -34.44
CA GLN A 654 -3.99 -9.73 -35.76
C GLN A 654 -3.29 -10.59 -36.80
N ASP A 655 -4.08 -11.33 -37.58
CA ASP A 655 -3.59 -12.20 -38.66
C ASP A 655 -3.10 -11.43 -39.88
N THR A 656 -3.39 -10.13 -39.99
CA THR A 656 -2.77 -9.24 -40.98
C THR A 656 -1.25 -9.15 -40.80
N CYS A 657 -0.75 -9.34 -39.58
CA CYS A 657 0.67 -9.37 -39.25
C CYS A 657 1.17 -10.76 -38.86
N ASN A 658 0.51 -11.44 -37.92
CA ASN A 658 0.94 -12.73 -37.39
C ASN A 658 0.64 -13.86 -38.37
N ARG A 659 1.70 -14.41 -38.97
CA ARG A 659 1.67 -15.55 -39.90
C ARG A 659 2.34 -16.79 -39.31
N ARG A 660 2.57 -16.82 -37.99
CA ARG A 660 3.22 -17.92 -37.29
C ARG A 660 2.37 -19.20 -37.36
N THR A 661 3.04 -20.33 -37.34
CA THR A 661 2.44 -21.67 -37.31
C THR A 661 2.68 -22.41 -35.99
N ASP A 662 3.33 -21.77 -35.02
CA ASP A 662 3.55 -22.29 -33.67
C ASP A 662 2.42 -21.90 -32.69
N GLU A 663 2.60 -22.15 -31.40
CA GLU A 663 1.61 -21.85 -30.35
C GLU A 663 1.29 -20.36 -30.16
N TYR A 664 1.98 -19.47 -30.88
CA TYR A 664 1.72 -18.03 -30.87
C TYR A 664 1.02 -17.54 -32.16
N GLY A 665 0.64 -18.41 -33.09
CA GLY A 665 -0.16 -18.05 -34.28
C GLY A 665 -1.06 -19.17 -34.82
N GLY A 666 -1.61 -18.95 -36.01
CA GLY A 666 -2.49 -19.90 -36.71
C GLY A 666 -3.95 -19.95 -36.24
N SER A 667 -4.23 -19.75 -34.94
CA SER A 667 -5.60 -19.68 -34.39
C SER A 667 -5.84 -18.43 -33.54
N ILE A 668 -7.10 -18.11 -33.23
CA ILE A 668 -7.46 -16.99 -32.35
C ILE A 668 -6.80 -17.15 -30.97
N GLU A 669 -6.87 -18.34 -30.39
CA GLU A 669 -6.32 -18.68 -29.08
C GLU A 669 -4.80 -18.49 -29.04
N ASN A 670 -4.11 -18.96 -30.08
CA ASN A 670 -2.66 -18.86 -30.17
C ASN A 670 -2.20 -17.41 -30.41
N ARG A 671 -2.88 -16.66 -31.28
CA ARG A 671 -2.59 -15.22 -31.47
C ARG A 671 -2.83 -14.40 -30.21
N ALA A 672 -3.85 -14.75 -29.43
CA ALA A 672 -4.16 -14.13 -28.14
C ALA A 672 -3.13 -14.43 -27.04
N ARG A 673 -2.36 -15.51 -27.18
CA ARG A 673 -1.49 -16.05 -26.12
C ARG A 673 -0.49 -15.03 -25.59
N PHE A 674 0.21 -14.32 -26.48
CA PHE A 674 1.24 -13.35 -26.07
C PHE A 674 0.65 -12.22 -25.21
N VAL A 675 -0.49 -11.66 -25.60
CA VAL A 675 -1.18 -10.60 -24.85
C VAL A 675 -1.67 -11.08 -23.49
N LEU A 676 -2.23 -12.30 -23.44
CA LEU A 676 -2.71 -12.88 -22.20
C LEU A 676 -1.53 -13.21 -21.26
N GLU A 677 -0.42 -13.75 -21.77
CA GLU A 677 0.79 -14.04 -20.98
C GLU A 677 1.45 -12.77 -20.43
N ILE A 678 1.54 -11.69 -21.23
CA ILE A 678 1.98 -10.37 -20.72
C ILE A 678 1.06 -9.90 -19.59
N THR A 679 -0.26 -9.99 -19.80
CA THR A 679 -1.23 -9.52 -18.81
C THR A 679 -1.14 -10.32 -17.51
N ASP A 680 -1.11 -11.66 -17.60
CA ASP A 680 -0.95 -12.56 -16.46
C ASP A 680 0.32 -12.23 -15.66
N ALA A 681 1.45 -12.03 -16.37
CA ALA A 681 2.74 -11.75 -15.75
C ALA A 681 2.80 -10.37 -15.09
N VAL A 682 2.26 -9.33 -15.74
CA VAL A 682 2.20 -7.97 -15.17
C VAL A 682 1.26 -7.92 -13.97
N VAL A 683 0.08 -8.56 -14.05
CA VAL A 683 -0.85 -8.65 -12.92
C VAL A 683 -0.19 -9.36 -11.73
N ALA A 684 0.52 -10.45 -11.96
CA ALA A 684 1.26 -11.15 -10.90
C ALA A 684 2.36 -10.26 -10.27
N ALA A 685 2.96 -9.37 -11.07
CA ALA A 685 4.06 -8.51 -10.62
C ALA A 685 3.60 -7.28 -9.82
N VAL A 686 2.57 -6.56 -10.27
CA VAL A 686 2.18 -5.26 -9.68
C VAL A 686 0.75 -5.23 -9.14
N GLY A 687 -0.04 -6.26 -9.39
CA GLY A 687 -1.40 -6.43 -8.89
C GLY A 687 -2.49 -6.05 -9.91
N VAL A 688 -3.61 -6.77 -9.82
CA VAL A 688 -4.72 -6.69 -10.77
C VAL A 688 -5.38 -5.30 -10.84
N LYS A 689 -5.48 -4.60 -9.71
CA LYS A 689 -6.05 -3.24 -9.62
C LYS A 689 -5.10 -2.13 -10.08
N LYS A 690 -3.85 -2.47 -10.41
CA LYS A 690 -2.82 -1.56 -10.91
C LYS A 690 -2.48 -1.83 -12.38
N THR A 691 -3.23 -2.69 -13.04
CA THR A 691 -2.98 -3.09 -14.42
C THR A 691 -4.20 -2.79 -15.28
N GLY A 692 -4.02 -1.96 -16.30
CA GLY A 692 -4.98 -1.75 -17.39
C GLY A 692 -4.43 -2.27 -18.72
N ILE A 693 -5.29 -2.41 -19.72
CA ILE A 693 -4.89 -2.83 -21.07
C ILE A 693 -5.70 -2.09 -22.14
N ARG A 694 -5.01 -1.68 -23.22
CA ARG A 694 -5.59 -0.91 -24.32
C ARG A 694 -5.69 -1.69 -25.62
N PHE A 695 -6.79 -1.51 -26.37
CA PHE A 695 -7.09 -2.15 -27.66
C PHE A 695 -7.61 -1.16 -28.72
N SER A 696 -7.45 -1.51 -30.00
CA SER A 696 -7.96 -0.73 -31.15
C SER A 696 -8.46 -1.63 -32.28
N PRO A 697 -9.55 -2.41 -32.08
CA PRO A 697 -9.96 -3.48 -33.00
C PRO A 697 -10.21 -3.03 -34.44
N TRP A 698 -10.63 -1.78 -34.60
CA TRP A 698 -11.08 -1.21 -35.87
C TRP A 698 -10.01 -0.39 -36.58
N SER A 699 -8.86 -0.14 -35.96
CA SER A 699 -7.82 0.73 -36.51
C SER A 699 -7.08 0.04 -37.64
N ARG A 700 -6.94 0.72 -38.78
CA ARG A 700 -6.09 0.31 -39.92
C ARG A 700 -4.63 0.77 -39.78
N PHE A 701 -4.33 1.54 -38.74
CA PHE A 701 -3.01 2.12 -38.53
C PHE A 701 -1.91 1.05 -38.46
N LEU A 702 -0.76 1.30 -39.08
CA LEU A 702 0.38 0.37 -39.17
C LEU A 702 0.02 -1.03 -39.74
N GLY A 703 -0.86 -1.04 -40.76
CA GLY A 703 -1.24 -2.25 -41.51
C GLY A 703 -2.09 -3.22 -40.68
N MET A 704 -2.86 -2.69 -39.73
CA MET A 704 -3.82 -3.44 -38.91
C MET A 704 -5.20 -3.51 -39.59
N ARG A 705 -6.18 -3.98 -38.80
CA ARG A 705 -7.57 -4.31 -39.13
C ARG A 705 -7.66 -5.62 -39.91
N MET A 706 -7.88 -6.69 -39.16
CA MET A 706 -8.40 -7.97 -39.64
C MET A 706 -9.74 -7.78 -40.36
N ASP A 707 -10.09 -8.70 -41.26
CA ASP A 707 -11.39 -8.66 -41.96
C ASP A 707 -12.57 -8.71 -40.98
N ASP A 708 -12.50 -9.59 -39.97
CA ASP A 708 -13.45 -9.64 -38.85
C ASP A 708 -12.70 -9.65 -37.50
N PRO A 709 -12.58 -8.49 -36.82
CA PRO A 709 -11.87 -8.41 -35.55
C PRO A 709 -12.68 -8.95 -34.37
N ILE A 710 -14.02 -8.99 -34.45
CA ILE A 710 -14.88 -9.25 -33.29
C ILE A 710 -14.54 -10.60 -32.61
N PRO A 711 -14.39 -11.73 -33.32
CA PRO A 711 -14.07 -13.02 -32.70
C PRO A 711 -12.76 -12.99 -31.91
N THR A 712 -11.70 -12.39 -32.46
CA THR A 712 -10.38 -12.34 -31.83
C THR A 712 -10.40 -11.51 -30.55
N PHE A 713 -10.94 -10.28 -30.61
CA PHE A 713 -10.99 -9.41 -29.44
C PHE A 713 -12.02 -9.90 -28.39
N SER A 714 -13.11 -10.54 -28.82
CA SER A 714 -14.06 -11.19 -27.91
C SER A 714 -13.41 -12.33 -27.13
N TYR A 715 -12.58 -13.15 -27.76
CA TYR A 715 -11.84 -14.21 -27.08
C TYR A 715 -10.91 -13.65 -26.00
N VAL A 716 -10.09 -12.63 -26.36
CA VAL A 716 -9.19 -11.97 -25.41
C VAL A 716 -9.97 -11.42 -24.22
N LEU A 717 -11.07 -10.70 -24.45
CA LEU A 717 -11.88 -10.14 -23.37
C LEU A 717 -12.51 -11.20 -22.47
N ARG A 718 -13.03 -12.30 -23.02
CA ARG A 718 -13.58 -13.40 -22.21
C ARG A 718 -12.51 -14.03 -21.33
N GLU A 719 -11.31 -14.23 -21.87
CA GLU A 719 -10.19 -14.75 -21.08
C GLU A 719 -9.72 -13.75 -20.01
N LEU A 720 -9.69 -12.44 -20.31
CA LEU A 720 -9.40 -11.41 -19.31
C LEU A 720 -10.45 -11.38 -18.19
N VAL A 721 -11.74 -11.48 -18.52
CA VAL A 721 -12.83 -11.56 -17.52
C VAL A 721 -12.67 -12.80 -16.64
N LYS A 722 -12.31 -13.94 -17.23
CA LYS A 722 -12.13 -15.21 -16.53
C LYS A 722 -10.91 -15.21 -15.61
N ARG A 723 -9.77 -14.69 -16.09
CA ARG A 723 -8.48 -14.73 -15.38
C ARG A 723 -8.34 -13.58 -14.39
N HIS A 724 -8.81 -12.38 -14.75
CA HIS A 724 -8.62 -11.13 -14.03
C HIS A 724 -9.93 -10.33 -13.89
N PRO A 725 -10.94 -10.86 -13.19
CA PRO A 725 -12.27 -10.22 -13.10
C PRO A 725 -12.26 -8.82 -12.45
N ASN A 726 -11.15 -8.44 -11.81
CA ASN A 726 -10.94 -7.18 -11.10
C ASN A 726 -9.81 -6.33 -11.71
N LEU A 727 -9.51 -6.51 -13.00
CA LEU A 727 -8.54 -5.68 -13.74
C LEU A 727 -8.90 -4.20 -13.60
N ALA A 728 -7.90 -3.31 -13.53
CA ALA A 728 -8.13 -1.89 -13.24
C ALA A 728 -9.10 -1.25 -14.25
N TYR A 729 -8.89 -1.51 -15.54
CA TYR A 729 -9.77 -1.14 -16.65
C TYR A 729 -9.36 -1.84 -17.94
N VAL A 730 -10.26 -1.86 -18.92
CA VAL A 730 -9.92 -2.01 -20.34
C VAL A 730 -10.12 -0.67 -21.05
N HIS A 731 -9.30 -0.38 -22.06
CA HIS A 731 -9.34 0.89 -22.79
C HIS A 731 -9.46 0.64 -24.30
N PHE A 732 -10.52 1.13 -24.94
CA PHE A 732 -10.77 0.96 -26.36
C PHE A 732 -10.66 2.25 -27.15
N VAL A 733 -10.10 2.17 -28.36
CA VAL A 733 -10.16 3.24 -29.36
C VAL A 733 -11.36 3.02 -30.27
N GLU A 734 -12.17 4.07 -30.48
CA GLU A 734 -13.32 4.06 -31.38
C GLU A 734 -12.93 3.98 -32.84
N SER A 735 -13.79 3.34 -33.65
CA SER A 735 -13.62 3.09 -35.09
C SER A 735 -13.43 4.35 -35.94
N ILE A 736 -13.81 5.52 -35.41
CA ILE A 736 -13.68 6.79 -36.12
C ILE A 736 -12.24 7.34 -36.16
N VAL A 737 -11.28 6.75 -35.44
CA VAL A 737 -9.88 7.23 -35.41
C VAL A 737 -8.92 6.10 -35.79
N ALA A 738 -7.93 6.42 -36.64
CA ALA A 738 -6.80 5.57 -36.94
C ALA A 738 -5.49 6.32 -36.63
N GLY A 739 -4.72 5.83 -35.65
CA GLY A 739 -3.45 6.43 -35.25
C GLY A 739 -3.59 7.89 -34.82
N ASP A 740 -2.95 8.79 -35.56
CA ASP A 740 -2.96 10.24 -35.33
C ASP A 740 -3.98 11.02 -36.20
N SER A 741 -4.82 10.33 -37.00
CA SER A 741 -5.85 10.94 -37.87
C SER A 741 -7.12 11.38 -37.13
N ASP A 742 -7.83 12.41 -37.64
CA ASP A 742 -9.12 12.90 -37.10
C ASP A 742 -10.32 12.07 -37.52
N ALA A 743 -10.20 11.33 -38.62
CA ALA A 743 -11.23 10.45 -39.16
C ALA A 743 -10.54 9.30 -39.93
N ASP A 744 -11.00 8.06 -39.77
CA ASP A 744 -10.68 7.00 -40.71
C ASP A 744 -11.49 7.25 -42.01
N PRO A 745 -10.85 7.50 -43.17
CA PRO A 745 -11.55 7.75 -44.43
C PRO A 745 -12.47 6.61 -44.88
N ALA A 746 -12.28 5.40 -44.35
CA ALA A 746 -13.04 4.19 -44.67
C ALA A 746 -14.00 3.76 -43.54
N HIS A 747 -14.40 4.68 -42.66
CA HIS A 747 -15.32 4.40 -41.56
C HIS A 747 -16.77 4.14 -42.04
N GLU A 748 -17.33 2.97 -41.68
CA GLU A 748 -18.72 2.60 -41.98
C GLU A 748 -19.60 2.66 -40.72
N SER A 749 -20.23 3.81 -40.49
CA SER A 749 -20.79 4.26 -39.18
C SER A 749 -21.82 3.39 -38.44
N LYS A 750 -22.36 2.32 -39.05
CA LYS A 750 -23.36 1.45 -38.38
C LYS A 750 -22.89 0.01 -38.12
N ALA A 751 -21.79 -0.44 -38.72
CA ALA A 751 -21.31 -1.83 -38.59
C ALA A 751 -20.11 -1.98 -37.63
N GLU A 752 -19.33 -0.91 -37.42
CA GLU A 752 -18.08 -0.94 -36.64
C GLU A 752 -18.27 -0.33 -35.23
N SER A 753 -18.66 -1.15 -34.25
CA SER A 753 -18.90 -0.71 -32.86
C SER A 753 -18.08 -1.53 -31.85
N ASN A 754 -17.60 -0.87 -30.79
CA ASN A 754 -16.99 -1.50 -29.63
C ASN A 754 -18.02 -2.06 -28.62
N ASP A 755 -19.32 -2.09 -28.94
CA ASP A 755 -20.36 -2.57 -28.02
C ASP A 755 -20.18 -4.04 -27.62
N PHE A 756 -19.70 -4.90 -28.52
CA PHE A 756 -19.36 -6.29 -28.18
C PHE A 756 -18.38 -6.37 -26.99
N ALA A 757 -17.44 -5.43 -26.93
CA ALA A 757 -16.45 -5.38 -25.87
C ALA A 757 -17.07 -4.96 -24.54
N ARG A 758 -18.00 -4.01 -24.57
CA ARG A 758 -18.76 -3.59 -23.37
C ARG A 758 -19.65 -4.71 -22.86
N GLU A 759 -20.33 -5.43 -23.75
CA GLU A 759 -21.21 -6.55 -23.38
C GLU A 759 -20.43 -7.67 -22.67
N ILE A 760 -19.26 -8.04 -23.21
CA ILE A 760 -18.39 -9.05 -22.59
C ILE A 760 -17.77 -8.54 -21.29
N TRP A 761 -17.30 -7.28 -21.27
CA TRP A 761 -16.64 -6.70 -20.11
C TRP A 761 -17.60 -6.40 -18.95
N GLY A 762 -18.88 -6.15 -19.26
CA GLY A 762 -19.95 -5.92 -18.29
C GLY A 762 -19.75 -4.64 -17.48
N ASN A 763 -20.25 -4.66 -16.24
CA ASN A 763 -20.28 -3.50 -15.34
C ASN A 763 -18.92 -3.26 -14.64
N ARG A 764 -17.84 -3.16 -15.41
CA ARG A 764 -16.46 -2.93 -14.94
C ARG A 764 -15.90 -1.65 -15.57
N PRO A 765 -14.84 -1.03 -14.99
CA PRO A 765 -14.25 0.17 -15.54
C PRO A 765 -13.86 -0.02 -17.02
N PHE A 766 -14.44 0.82 -17.88
CA PHE A 766 -14.26 0.76 -19.33
C PHE A 766 -13.87 2.15 -19.84
N PHE A 767 -12.69 2.29 -20.42
CA PHE A 767 -12.22 3.56 -20.96
C PHE A 767 -12.39 3.58 -22.46
N ILE A 768 -12.73 4.76 -22.98
CA ILE A 768 -12.93 4.94 -24.41
C ILE A 768 -12.30 6.21 -24.94
N ALA A 769 -11.65 6.11 -26.09
CA ALA A 769 -10.98 7.20 -26.76
C ALA A 769 -11.33 7.25 -28.25
N GLY A 770 -11.11 8.38 -28.91
CA GLY A 770 -11.26 8.53 -30.36
C GLY A 770 -12.41 9.44 -30.74
N GLY A 771 -12.10 10.59 -31.36
CA GLY A 771 -13.05 11.51 -31.99
C GLY A 771 -14.12 12.16 -31.09
N PHE A 772 -14.07 11.98 -29.77
CA PHE A 772 -15.04 12.58 -28.84
C PHE A 772 -15.00 14.11 -28.81
N LYS A 773 -16.19 14.70 -28.80
CA LYS A 773 -16.49 16.11 -28.48
C LYS A 773 -17.27 16.14 -27.17
N LEU A 774 -17.48 17.32 -26.57
CA LEU A 774 -18.23 17.45 -25.31
C LEU A 774 -19.57 16.69 -25.33
N ASN A 775 -20.42 16.98 -26.32
CA ASN A 775 -21.77 16.40 -26.37
C ASN A 775 -21.76 14.88 -26.56
N THR A 776 -20.80 14.34 -27.35
CA THR A 776 -20.71 12.89 -27.57
C THR A 776 -20.08 12.16 -26.39
N ALA A 777 -19.14 12.80 -25.68
CA ALA A 777 -18.56 12.26 -24.45
C ALA A 777 -19.60 12.19 -23.31
N LEU A 778 -20.41 13.25 -23.14
CA LEU A 778 -21.50 13.27 -22.16
C LEU A 778 -22.53 12.18 -22.47
N ALA A 779 -23.00 12.07 -23.72
CA ALA A 779 -24.00 11.07 -24.10
C ALA A 779 -23.53 9.64 -23.83
N VAL A 780 -22.26 9.32 -24.08
CA VAL A 780 -21.71 7.98 -23.79
C VAL A 780 -21.53 7.76 -22.28
N ALA A 781 -21.05 8.76 -21.54
CA ALA A 781 -20.87 8.65 -20.10
C ALA A 781 -22.20 8.54 -19.32
N GLU A 782 -23.27 9.18 -19.80
CA GLU A 782 -24.64 9.05 -19.26
C GLU A 782 -25.24 7.68 -19.58
N LYS A 783 -25.02 7.17 -20.80
CA LYS A 783 -25.54 5.87 -21.24
C LYS A 783 -24.88 4.70 -20.50
N TYR A 784 -23.60 4.82 -20.15
CA TYR A 784 -22.83 3.72 -19.55
C TYR A 784 -22.12 4.16 -18.26
N GLU A 785 -22.67 3.74 -17.13
CA GLU A 785 -22.26 4.18 -15.80
C GLU A 785 -20.78 3.95 -15.46
N GLN A 786 -20.17 2.87 -15.94
CA GLN A 786 -18.75 2.57 -15.68
C GLN A 786 -17.78 3.04 -16.77
N THR A 787 -18.27 3.86 -17.71
CA THR A 787 -17.47 4.35 -18.84
C THR A 787 -16.83 5.70 -18.56
N ALA A 788 -15.52 5.80 -18.78
CA ALA A 788 -14.80 7.08 -18.79
C ALA A 788 -14.21 7.39 -20.17
N VAL A 789 -14.10 8.67 -20.49
CA VAL A 789 -13.71 9.14 -21.82
C VAL A 789 -12.30 9.73 -21.75
N ALA A 790 -11.39 9.15 -22.53
CA ALA A 790 -10.02 9.58 -22.66
C ALA A 790 -9.84 10.50 -23.88
N PHE A 791 -9.28 11.68 -23.62
CA PHE A 791 -9.07 12.74 -24.61
C PHE A 791 -7.60 12.88 -24.96
N GLY A 792 -7.32 12.81 -26.27
CA GLY A 792 -5.99 13.04 -26.81
C GLY A 792 -5.76 14.51 -27.18
N ARG A 793 -6.01 14.83 -28.46
CA ARG A 793 -5.83 16.16 -29.07
C ARG A 793 -6.43 17.32 -28.26
N LEU A 794 -7.64 17.15 -27.74
CA LEU A 794 -8.29 18.20 -26.95
C LEU A 794 -7.52 18.49 -25.66
N PHE A 795 -7.02 17.46 -24.98
CA PHE A 795 -6.25 17.61 -23.74
C PHE A 795 -4.82 18.10 -24.01
N ILE A 796 -4.27 17.90 -25.22
CA ILE A 796 -3.04 18.58 -25.66
C ILE A 796 -3.24 20.10 -25.62
N ALA A 797 -4.29 20.62 -26.26
CA ALA A 797 -4.48 22.06 -26.35
C ALA A 797 -5.14 22.69 -25.11
N ASN A 798 -5.77 21.89 -24.27
CA ASN A 798 -6.56 22.34 -23.12
C ASN A 798 -6.03 21.64 -21.85
N PRO A 799 -4.97 22.15 -21.20
CA PRO A 799 -4.47 21.55 -19.97
C PRO A 799 -5.52 21.52 -18.85
N ASP A 800 -6.49 22.43 -18.89
CA ASP A 800 -7.63 22.56 -18.00
C ASP A 800 -8.93 21.95 -18.56
N LEU A 801 -8.83 20.96 -19.46
CA LEU A 801 -9.99 20.38 -20.16
C LEU A 801 -11.16 20.00 -19.24
N PRO A 802 -10.97 19.35 -18.07
CA PRO A 802 -12.10 19.02 -17.21
C PRO A 802 -12.87 20.25 -16.73
N VAL A 803 -12.18 21.35 -16.42
CA VAL A 803 -12.81 22.64 -16.03
C VAL A 803 -13.65 23.17 -17.19
N ARG A 804 -13.10 23.15 -18.40
CA ARG A 804 -13.80 23.67 -19.58
C ARG A 804 -15.02 22.86 -19.93
N LEU A 805 -14.94 21.53 -19.84
CA LEU A 805 -16.09 20.66 -20.10
C LEU A 805 -17.17 20.85 -19.03
N GLN A 806 -16.80 20.95 -17.75
CA GLN A 806 -17.74 21.15 -16.64
C GLN A 806 -18.49 22.49 -16.74
N ALA A 807 -17.76 23.57 -17.05
CA ALA A 807 -18.32 24.92 -17.14
C ALA A 807 -18.76 25.31 -18.56
N SER A 808 -18.72 24.37 -19.53
CA SER A 808 -19.02 24.62 -20.95
C SER A 808 -18.25 25.82 -21.55
N LEU A 809 -16.97 25.97 -21.17
CA LEU A 809 -16.10 27.06 -21.65
C LEU A 809 -15.55 26.76 -23.06
N PRO A 810 -15.20 27.81 -23.85
CA PRO A 810 -14.55 27.64 -25.14
C PRO A 810 -13.26 26.80 -25.03
N LEU A 811 -13.07 25.86 -25.94
CA LEU A 811 -11.85 25.05 -26.03
C LEU A 811 -10.82 25.74 -26.93
N ASN A 812 -9.55 25.68 -26.54
CA ASN A 812 -8.43 26.03 -27.40
C ASN A 812 -8.36 25.06 -28.60
N ALA A 813 -8.04 25.61 -29.77
CA ALA A 813 -7.68 24.81 -30.93
C ALA A 813 -6.27 24.21 -30.73
N TYR A 814 -6.11 22.94 -31.11
CA TYR A 814 -4.80 22.30 -31.16
C TYR A 814 -4.07 22.66 -32.46
N ASN A 815 -2.74 22.71 -32.39
CA ASN A 815 -1.87 22.86 -33.56
C ASN A 815 -1.16 21.53 -33.87
N ARG A 816 -1.51 20.89 -34.99
CA ARG A 816 -0.90 19.61 -35.40
C ARG A 816 0.60 19.71 -35.68
N ALA A 817 1.05 20.86 -36.20
CA ALA A 817 2.45 21.05 -36.58
C ALA A 817 3.42 20.96 -35.38
N THR A 818 2.92 21.11 -34.16
CA THR A 818 3.72 21.09 -32.92
C THR A 818 3.65 19.75 -32.18
N PHE A 819 2.90 18.77 -32.69
CA PHE A 819 2.67 17.50 -31.98
C PHE A 819 3.97 16.74 -31.72
N TYR A 820 4.92 16.74 -32.66
CA TYR A 820 6.14 15.94 -32.59
C TYR A 820 7.43 16.78 -32.71
N THR A 821 7.39 18.06 -32.32
CA THR A 821 8.57 18.96 -32.31
C THR A 821 9.31 18.93 -30.97
N PRO A 822 10.59 19.29 -30.86
CA PRO A 822 11.23 19.47 -29.56
C PRO A 822 10.76 20.76 -28.85
N GLY A 823 11.04 20.87 -27.56
CA GLY A 823 10.84 22.10 -26.78
C GLY A 823 9.39 22.38 -26.32
N PRO A 824 9.14 23.57 -25.75
CA PRO A 824 7.87 23.94 -25.12
C PRO A 824 6.71 24.22 -26.06
N VAL A 825 7.02 24.60 -27.31
CA VAL A 825 6.01 25.07 -28.25
C VAL A 825 5.03 23.95 -28.61
N GLY A 826 3.74 24.23 -28.42
CA GLY A 826 2.63 23.29 -28.55
C GLY A 826 2.69 22.11 -27.58
N TYR A 827 3.37 22.26 -26.44
CA TYR A 827 3.47 21.26 -25.38
C TYR A 827 3.01 21.86 -24.05
N THR A 828 3.74 22.83 -23.50
CA THR A 828 3.45 23.49 -22.21
C THR A 828 2.96 24.93 -22.34
N ASP A 829 2.85 25.48 -23.55
CA ASP A 829 2.54 26.88 -23.85
C ASP A 829 1.05 27.15 -24.19
N TYR A 830 0.18 26.15 -24.07
CA TYR A 830 -1.25 26.35 -24.29
C TYR A 830 -1.90 27.16 -23.15
N PRO A 831 -2.71 28.20 -23.46
CA PRO A 831 -3.30 29.07 -22.43
C PRO A 831 -4.42 28.36 -21.66
N LYS A 832 -4.56 28.68 -20.38
CA LYS A 832 -5.71 28.23 -19.57
C LYS A 832 -6.91 29.17 -19.74
N ALA A 833 -8.10 28.72 -19.35
CA ALA A 833 -9.26 29.58 -19.26
C ALA A 833 -9.00 30.69 -18.22
N GLN A 834 -9.42 31.92 -18.53
CA GLN A 834 -9.39 33.00 -17.54
C GLN A 834 -10.41 32.68 -16.44
N LYS A 835 -10.00 32.76 -15.17
CA LYS A 835 -10.92 32.59 -14.04
C LYS A 835 -11.99 33.69 -14.13
N VAL A 836 -13.25 33.30 -14.28
CA VAL A 836 -14.38 34.19 -14.00
C VAL A 836 -14.51 34.21 -12.48
N GLU A 837 -14.24 35.35 -11.85
CA GLU A 837 -14.51 35.54 -10.41
C GLU A 837 -16.00 35.29 -10.17
N ALA A 838 -16.30 34.37 -9.26
CA ALA A 838 -17.64 34.07 -8.77
C ALA A 838 -17.81 34.63 -7.36
#